data_AF-A0A821TBX8-F1
#
_entry.id   AF-A0A821TBX8-F1
#
_cell.length_a   1.000
_cell.length_b   1.000
_cell.length_c   1.000
_cell.angle_alpha   90.00
_cell.angle_beta   90.00
_cell.angle_gamma   90.00
#
_symmetry.space_group_name_H-M   'P 1'
#
loop_
_entity.id
_entity.type
_entity.pdbx_description
1 polymer ?
#
loop_
_entity_poly.entity_id
_entity_poly.type
_entity_poly.pdbx_seq_one_letter_code
_entity_poly.pdbx_strand_id
1 'polypeptide(L)'
;MAECERIVQPHSRRISKDSKNDKQRLTFSGNFAESGRHFDITADRDSMRQDILNAVMMRTQSHIGVNPLYEDPRDVIDKPLKPPRKRNFHAVAVSSPRSKDKSSKEHKRKLTKKYEGLVTALMDKCEENLIMISEKDTQISKLKEKLKAILDYNRLFADENDRLKGENEELIKYIEECKKVIKGERDRSGRCEKKCKELEERVKQYHVPDRDTEPQAIPLVEVCMSCSSRQIVLNQSKEHNTRLQKDLQAMKDVLYRLNVQLSRYQEKLRTTKTDCKDFKSEKYECFDSLLTVNFGQKQDGENDVIQTKAEDVGTSRFVDISGLLSAQALAPLFDAYQENLQEKENLIMDYEKQFESINKKSKEIVTENKSLLERVVNLETELVGVRQNYKKLVVEKETGDIERASLFERADRAESKLKEVYELYEDKMAAMMRDYEMVHREYFTVKTALEASTGKMAQMDVLRTRTVPADLHERRLEDCKRLLEELKHQYSMDTERKNEQIKKMQEDLSYADERYEKVCQQLDTVQEELQAALKNVKLYRRAALVFRKRARSASARAVRAKRVRRDNEPLKQALAALEKIKSEIKVVKSRAYTSLEELERRIVSQERRATHAQAEYKRSLERASLALQHKEEIIRSLIDKVADVEEVRLSQANAHRLQGIVSSSDSSKSQEPKTKLVPGPGGYFKEDKKKKEETRCKREDRRKASDSCS
;
A
#
# COMPACT_ATOMS: atom_id res chain seq x y z
N MET A 1 10.94 -28.13 -51.89
CA MET A 1 10.91 -27.45 -50.58
C MET A 1 9.94 -28.24 -49.71
N ALA A 2 10.23 -29.45 -49.21
CA ALA A 2 11.25 -29.89 -48.24
C ALA A 2 11.16 -29.07 -46.93
N GLU A 3 10.78 -29.54 -45.74
CA GLU A 3 10.47 -30.86 -45.13
C GLU A 3 9.41 -30.61 -44.03
N CYS A 4 8.33 -31.38 -43.85
CA CYS A 4 8.17 -32.74 -43.32
C CYS A 4 8.58 -32.97 -41.85
N GLU A 5 7.55 -33.22 -41.04
CA GLU A 5 7.54 -33.83 -39.70
C GLU A 5 8.41 -35.09 -39.61
N ARG A 6 9.00 -35.34 -38.43
CA ARG A 6 8.96 -36.68 -37.84
C ARG A 6 9.24 -36.73 -36.34
N ILE A 7 8.35 -37.49 -35.70
CA ILE A 7 8.39 -38.17 -34.41
C ILE A 7 9.64 -39.05 -34.28
N VAL A 8 10.15 -39.29 -33.05
CA VAL A 8 10.59 -40.60 -32.51
C VAL A 8 11.00 -40.47 -31.02
N GLN A 9 10.46 -41.41 -30.21
CA GLN A 9 10.74 -41.72 -28.81
C GLN A 9 11.70 -42.96 -28.75
N PRO A 10 12.06 -43.54 -27.59
CA PRO A 10 13.17 -43.20 -26.69
C PRO A 10 14.26 -44.32 -26.63
N HIS A 11 15.43 -44.04 -26.04
CA HIS A 11 16.36 -45.10 -25.63
C HIS A 11 16.97 -44.89 -24.25
N SER A 12 16.79 -45.92 -23.43
CA SER A 12 17.29 -46.14 -22.09
C SER A 12 18.72 -46.71 -22.16
N ARG A 13 19.63 -46.19 -21.33
CA ARG A 13 20.80 -46.95 -20.85
C ARG A 13 21.11 -46.62 -19.39
N ARG A 14 21.22 -47.70 -18.62
CA ARG A 14 21.68 -47.81 -17.22
C ARG A 14 23.19 -47.56 -17.13
N ILE A 15 23.69 -47.08 -15.98
CA ILE A 15 24.55 -47.81 -15.01
C ILE A 15 25.19 -46.81 -14.00
N SER A 16 24.77 -46.97 -12.73
CA SER A 16 25.54 -47.17 -11.49
C SER A 16 26.62 -46.20 -10.95
N LYS A 17 26.28 -45.68 -9.76
CA LYS A 17 27.01 -45.59 -8.46
C LYS A 17 28.12 -44.57 -8.19
N ASP A 18 27.84 -43.87 -7.08
CA ASP A 18 28.70 -43.36 -6.00
C ASP A 18 29.65 -42.19 -6.27
N SER A 19 29.30 -41.00 -5.76
CA SER A 19 30.10 -40.29 -4.74
C SER A 19 29.41 -38.99 -4.29
N LYS A 20 29.90 -38.46 -3.17
CA LYS A 20 29.24 -37.60 -2.19
C LYS A 20 29.15 -36.12 -2.57
N ASN A 21 28.12 -35.51 -1.98
CA ASN A 21 27.99 -34.13 -1.48
C ASN A 21 27.95 -32.92 -2.43
N ASP A 22 26.82 -32.24 -2.25
CA ASP A 22 26.63 -30.81 -1.96
C ASP A 22 26.09 -29.88 -3.07
N LYS A 23 24.98 -29.24 -2.67
CA LYS A 23 24.28 -28.06 -3.23
C LYS A 23 23.25 -28.34 -4.33
N GLN A 24 22.04 -28.72 -3.89
CA GLN A 24 20.82 -28.42 -4.64
C GLN A 24 20.07 -27.25 -4.03
N ARG A 25 19.98 -26.18 -4.83
CA ARG A 25 18.93 -25.17 -4.78
C ARG A 25 17.56 -25.87 -4.79
N LEU A 26 16.68 -25.52 -3.87
CA LEU A 26 15.31 -26.03 -3.84
C LEU A 26 14.32 -24.88 -4.06
N THR A 27 13.52 -25.02 -5.11
CA THR A 27 12.36 -24.19 -5.45
C THR A 27 11.12 -24.65 -4.69
N PHE A 28 10.32 -23.68 -4.22
CA PHE A 28 9.08 -23.84 -3.48
C PHE A 28 7.94 -24.42 -4.34
N SER A 29 7.77 -25.74 -4.41
CA SER A 29 6.48 -26.32 -4.86
C SER A 29 6.27 -27.80 -4.54
N GLY A 30 6.69 -28.28 -3.38
CA GLY A 30 6.38 -29.66 -2.97
C GLY A 30 6.58 -29.87 -1.50
N ASN A 31 5.50 -29.69 -0.71
CA ASN A 31 5.32 -30.26 0.63
C ASN A 31 3.87 -30.00 1.11
N PHE A 32 2.92 -30.76 0.59
CA PHE A 32 1.66 -31.05 1.28
C PHE A 32 1.39 -32.54 1.15
N ALA A 33 2.06 -33.32 1.99
CA ALA A 33 1.74 -34.71 2.28
C ALA A 33 1.15 -34.80 3.69
N GLU A 34 0.26 -35.77 3.88
CA GLU A 34 -0.80 -35.82 4.90
C GLU A 34 -0.35 -36.37 6.27
N SER A 35 0.94 -36.34 6.61
CA SER A 35 1.49 -36.88 7.86
C SER A 35 2.25 -35.85 8.71
N GLY A 36 1.82 -34.59 8.67
CA GLY A 36 2.43 -33.51 9.44
C GLY A 36 1.45 -32.42 9.83
N ARG A 37 0.36 -32.78 10.52
CA ARG A 37 -0.48 -31.80 11.22
C ARG A 37 -0.33 -32.02 12.71
N HIS A 38 0.45 -31.17 13.36
CA HIS A 38 0.25 -30.56 14.68
C HIS A 38 1.49 -29.69 14.96
N PHE A 39 1.50 -28.46 14.44
CA PHE A 39 2.33 -27.39 15.01
C PHE A 39 1.44 -26.65 15.98
N ASP A 40 1.34 -27.19 17.19
CA ASP A 40 0.58 -26.60 18.28
C ASP A 40 1.54 -25.76 19.14
N ILE A 41 1.59 -24.45 18.87
CA ILE A 41 2.46 -23.48 19.56
C ILE A 41 1.99 -23.23 21.02
N THR A 42 0.89 -23.85 21.43
CA THR A 42 0.37 -23.75 22.80
C THR A 42 1.07 -24.70 23.77
N ALA A 43 1.47 -25.90 23.33
CA ALA A 43 2.10 -26.91 24.18
C ALA A 43 3.54 -26.54 24.62
N ASP A 44 4.28 -25.85 23.76
CA ASP A 44 5.69 -25.48 24.03
C ASP A 44 5.82 -24.27 24.97
N ARG A 45 4.78 -23.45 25.11
CA ARG A 45 4.77 -22.34 26.09
C ARG A 45 4.61 -22.84 27.51
N ASP A 46 3.81 -23.88 27.73
CA ASP A 46 3.65 -24.45 29.07
C ASP A 46 4.90 -25.23 29.48
N SER A 47 5.54 -25.93 28.55
CA SER A 47 6.86 -26.56 28.78
C SER A 47 7.94 -25.53 29.11
N MET A 48 8.06 -24.46 28.31
CA MET A 48 9.03 -23.38 28.56
C MET A 48 8.71 -22.60 29.85
N ARG A 49 7.43 -22.41 30.19
CA ARG A 49 7.02 -21.77 31.44
C ARG A 49 7.32 -22.66 32.64
N GLN A 50 7.16 -23.99 32.50
CA GLN A 50 7.53 -24.96 33.51
C GLN A 50 9.06 -25.08 33.67
N ASP A 51 9.82 -24.97 32.58
CA ASP A 51 11.29 -24.92 32.60
C ASP A 51 11.83 -23.63 33.21
N ILE A 52 11.16 -22.49 32.97
CA ILE A 52 11.48 -21.21 33.63
C ILE A 52 11.12 -21.30 35.12
N LEU A 53 9.97 -21.88 35.49
CA LEU A 53 9.59 -22.11 36.89
C LEU A 53 10.53 -23.08 37.59
N ASN A 54 10.98 -24.15 36.91
CA ASN A 54 11.96 -25.10 37.42
C ASN A 54 13.36 -24.47 37.53
N ALA A 55 13.77 -23.63 36.57
CA ALA A 55 15.03 -22.90 36.63
C ALA A 55 15.03 -21.83 37.74
N VAL A 56 13.88 -21.16 37.96
CA VAL A 56 13.68 -20.25 39.09
C VAL A 56 13.67 -21.02 40.40
N MET A 57 12.97 -22.16 40.49
CA MET A 57 12.99 -23.04 41.67
C MET A 57 14.38 -23.58 41.98
N MET A 58 15.15 -24.01 40.99
CA MET A 58 16.53 -24.50 41.15
C MET A 58 17.49 -23.36 41.57
N ARG A 59 17.27 -22.13 41.11
CA ARG A 59 17.99 -20.94 41.62
C ARG A 59 17.57 -20.53 43.03
N THR A 60 16.30 -20.70 43.41
CA THR A 60 15.82 -20.37 44.76
C THR A 60 16.08 -21.48 45.78
N GLN A 61 16.23 -22.74 45.36
CA GLN A 61 16.57 -23.86 46.25
C GLN A 61 18.07 -23.96 46.53
N SER A 62 18.93 -23.43 45.65
CA SER A 62 20.39 -23.38 45.87
C SER A 62 20.87 -22.19 46.73
N HIS A 63 19.94 -21.46 47.36
CA HIS A 63 20.27 -20.37 48.30
C HIS A 63 19.46 -20.39 49.61
N ILE A 64 18.93 -21.56 50.00
CA ILE A 64 18.51 -21.81 51.38
C ILE A 64 19.60 -22.66 52.04
N GLY A 65 20.80 -22.08 52.08
CA GLY A 65 21.93 -22.57 52.85
C GLY A 65 22.28 -21.46 53.84
N VAL A 66 22.08 -21.76 55.12
CA VAL A 66 22.40 -20.94 56.28
C VAL A 66 23.77 -20.27 56.10
N ASN A 67 23.80 -18.94 55.93
CA ASN A 67 25.04 -18.18 56.08
C ASN A 67 25.00 -17.45 57.43
N PRO A 68 25.84 -17.83 58.39
CA PRO A 68 25.90 -17.25 59.72
C PRO A 68 26.87 -16.07 59.71
N LEU A 69 26.43 -14.86 59.37
CA LEU A 69 27.23 -13.65 59.62
C LEU A 69 26.40 -12.36 59.44
N TYR A 70 25.33 -12.21 60.22
CA TYR A 70 24.74 -10.90 60.44
C TYR A 70 24.30 -10.81 61.90
N GLU A 71 25.22 -10.35 62.75
CA GLU A 71 24.90 -9.97 64.13
C GLU A 71 24.27 -8.58 64.12
N ASP A 72 23.04 -8.51 64.62
CA ASP A 72 22.31 -7.28 64.90
C ASP A 72 23.01 -6.50 66.03
N PRO A 73 23.47 -5.25 65.83
CA PRO A 73 24.15 -4.47 66.87
C PRO A 73 23.26 -3.99 68.03
N ARG A 74 22.10 -4.60 68.27
CA ARG A 74 21.14 -4.18 69.31
C ARG A 74 20.81 -5.23 70.38
N ASP A 75 21.37 -6.44 70.31
CA ASP A 75 21.08 -7.52 71.27
C ASP A 75 22.22 -7.85 72.26
N VAL A 76 23.21 -6.97 72.44
CA VAL A 76 24.16 -7.07 73.56
C VAL A 76 23.78 -6.06 74.65
N ILE A 77 22.67 -6.33 75.34
CA ILE A 77 22.40 -5.75 76.65
C ILE A 77 22.21 -6.92 77.61
N ASP A 78 23.30 -7.30 78.29
CA ASP A 78 23.19 -8.08 79.51
C ASP A 78 23.97 -7.46 80.68
N LYS A 79 23.40 -7.73 81.85
CA LYS A 79 23.48 -7.04 83.15
C LYS A 79 24.74 -7.42 83.98
N PRO A 80 24.93 -6.87 85.20
CA PRO A 80 26.20 -6.33 85.68
C PRO A 80 27.08 -7.30 86.47
N LEU A 81 28.38 -7.01 86.51
CA LEU A 81 29.32 -7.58 87.50
C LEU A 81 29.84 -6.51 88.47
N LYS A 82 29.90 -6.94 89.73
CA LYS A 82 30.13 -6.21 90.99
C LYS A 82 31.55 -5.59 91.13
N PRO A 83 31.77 -4.69 92.11
CA PRO A 83 32.82 -3.67 92.07
C PRO A 83 34.13 -4.11 92.74
N PRO A 84 35.29 -3.50 92.38
CA PRO A 84 36.45 -3.49 93.24
C PRO A 84 36.65 -2.11 93.90
N ARG A 85 36.43 -2.12 95.22
CA ARG A 85 37.12 -1.37 96.28
C ARG A 85 37.37 0.14 96.10
N LYS A 86 36.64 0.90 96.93
CA LYS A 86 37.03 2.21 97.48
C LYS A 86 38.49 2.17 97.96
N ARG A 87 39.31 3.10 97.46
CA ARG A 87 40.56 3.52 98.13
C ARG A 87 40.46 5.01 98.41
N ASN A 88 40.65 5.33 99.69
CA ASN A 88 40.47 6.64 100.28
C ASN A 88 41.37 7.70 99.65
N PHE A 89 40.79 8.91 99.57
CA PHE A 89 41.50 10.17 99.46
C PHE A 89 42.57 10.29 100.55
N HIS A 90 43.81 10.53 100.15
CA HIS A 90 44.75 11.31 100.94
C HIS A 90 45.11 12.55 100.15
N ALA A 91 44.79 13.69 100.75
CA ALA A 91 45.27 15.00 100.36
C ALA A 91 46.80 15.01 100.44
N VAL A 92 47.48 15.43 99.37
CA VAL A 92 48.85 15.92 99.44
C VAL A 92 48.95 17.22 98.64
N ALA A 93 49.04 18.29 99.44
CA ALA A 93 49.77 19.53 99.25
C ALA A 93 50.10 20.01 97.82
N VAL A 94 49.52 21.18 97.56
CA VAL A 94 50.07 22.29 96.77
C VAL A 94 51.60 22.38 96.88
N SER A 95 52.28 22.43 95.74
CA SER A 95 53.47 23.27 95.61
C SER A 95 53.41 24.05 94.29
N SER A 96 53.32 25.36 94.48
CA SER A 96 53.53 26.41 93.49
C SER A 96 54.91 26.24 92.83
N PRO A 97 55.10 26.80 91.62
CA PRO A 97 56.03 27.92 91.61
C PRO A 97 55.44 29.15 90.94
N ARG A 98 55.39 30.21 91.74
CA ARG A 98 55.48 31.60 91.30
C ARG A 98 56.58 31.73 90.24
N SER A 99 56.24 32.27 89.08
CA SER A 99 57.00 33.39 88.53
C SER A 99 56.24 34.18 87.46
N LYS A 100 56.13 35.48 87.73
CA LYS A 100 56.18 36.63 86.83
C LYS A 100 55.08 36.79 85.77
N ASP A 101 54.19 37.72 86.11
CA ASP A 101 53.36 38.53 85.22
C ASP A 101 54.10 38.99 83.96
N LYS A 102 53.71 38.40 82.82
CA LYS A 102 53.69 38.97 81.46
C LYS A 102 53.19 37.98 80.38
N SER A 103 52.79 36.75 80.73
CA SER A 103 52.41 35.69 79.75
C SER A 103 50.89 35.46 79.55
N SER A 104 50.02 35.98 80.42
CA SER A 104 48.55 35.75 80.34
C SER A 104 47.90 36.23 79.02
N LYS A 105 48.41 37.33 78.46
CA LYS A 105 47.96 37.86 77.15
C LYS A 105 48.38 36.95 75.99
N GLU A 106 49.52 36.28 76.11
CA GLU A 106 50.07 35.43 75.05
C GLU A 106 49.44 34.03 75.06
N HIS A 107 49.17 33.46 76.23
CA HIS A 107 48.39 32.22 76.33
C HIS A 107 46.94 32.41 75.86
N LYS A 108 46.31 33.54 76.17
CA LYS A 108 45.00 33.88 75.61
C LYS A 108 45.07 33.99 74.08
N ARG A 109 46.01 34.77 73.52
CA ARG A 109 46.19 34.88 72.05
C ARG A 109 46.46 33.54 71.36
N LYS A 110 47.27 32.66 71.96
CA LYS A 110 47.54 31.32 71.42
C LYS A 110 46.31 30.42 71.47
N LEU A 111 45.47 30.57 72.48
CA LEU A 111 44.20 29.84 72.59
C LEU A 111 43.17 30.38 71.58
N THR A 112 43.04 31.71 71.44
CA THR A 112 42.15 32.34 70.45
C THR A 112 42.55 31.94 69.02
N LYS A 113 43.84 31.94 68.70
CA LYS A 113 44.35 31.53 67.38
C LYS A 113 44.10 30.04 67.07
N LYS A 114 44.08 29.18 68.10
CA LYS A 114 43.71 27.75 67.94
C LYS A 114 42.21 27.58 67.70
N TYR A 115 41.36 28.36 68.38
CA TYR A 115 39.92 28.35 68.13
C TYR A 115 39.58 28.95 66.77
N GLU A 116 40.21 30.06 66.38
CA GLU A 116 40.08 30.64 65.03
C GLU A 116 40.47 29.63 63.95
N GLY A 117 41.63 28.96 64.08
CA GLY A 117 42.04 27.93 63.13
C GLY A 117 41.10 26.72 63.07
N LEU A 118 40.50 26.32 64.20
CA LEU A 118 39.49 25.26 64.24
C LEU A 118 38.18 25.69 63.58
N VAL A 119 37.76 26.95 63.78
CA VAL A 119 36.57 27.52 63.14
C VAL A 119 36.77 27.62 61.63
N THR A 120 37.93 28.08 61.16
CA THR A 120 38.25 28.10 59.73
C THR A 120 38.24 26.70 59.14
N ALA A 121 38.89 25.72 59.76
CA ALA A 121 38.90 24.34 59.28
C ALA A 121 37.50 23.68 59.27
N LEU A 122 36.62 24.06 60.18
CA LEU A 122 35.21 23.62 60.17
C LEU A 122 34.41 24.28 59.05
N MET A 123 34.62 25.58 58.81
CA MET A 123 34.00 26.31 57.70
C MET A 123 34.41 25.74 56.35
N ASP A 124 35.71 25.50 56.14
CA ASP A 124 36.24 24.90 54.91
C ASP A 124 35.62 23.52 54.66
N LYS A 125 35.49 22.71 55.72
CA LYS A 125 34.87 21.36 55.62
C LYS A 125 33.36 21.42 55.38
N CYS A 126 32.67 22.44 55.91
CA CYS A 126 31.26 22.69 55.61
C CYS A 126 31.07 23.13 54.15
N GLU A 127 31.97 23.94 53.62
CA GLU A 127 31.96 24.36 52.21
C GLU A 127 32.22 23.18 51.27
N GLU A 128 33.21 22.33 51.56
CA GLU A 128 33.46 21.08 50.83
C GLU A 128 32.24 20.16 50.84
N ASN A 129 31.57 20.00 51.99
CA ASN A 129 30.36 19.19 52.09
C ASN A 129 29.19 19.79 51.30
N LEU A 130 29.03 21.12 51.30
CA LEU A 130 28.01 21.81 50.49
C LEU A 130 28.25 21.61 48.99
N ILE A 131 29.50 21.70 48.55
CA ILE A 131 29.88 21.42 47.15
C ILE A 131 29.54 19.97 46.82
N MET A 132 29.93 18.99 47.65
CA MET A 132 29.60 17.58 47.41
C MET A 132 28.08 17.31 47.38
N ILE A 133 27.31 17.93 48.28
CA ILE A 133 25.83 17.81 48.27
C ILE A 133 25.27 18.37 46.96
N SER A 134 25.73 19.56 46.54
CA SER A 134 25.29 20.17 45.29
C SER A 134 25.61 19.29 44.07
N GLU A 135 26.80 18.68 44.02
CA GLU A 135 27.18 17.74 42.96
C GLU A 135 26.27 16.51 42.96
N LYS A 136 25.97 15.95 44.13
CA LYS A 136 25.04 14.81 44.27
C LYS A 136 23.63 15.18 43.84
N ASP A 137 23.15 16.38 44.16
CA ASP A 137 21.84 16.87 43.69
C ASP A 137 21.79 17.06 42.16
N THR A 138 22.88 17.51 41.54
CA THR A 138 22.96 17.54 40.07
C THR A 138 22.94 16.14 39.46
N GLN A 139 23.62 15.16 40.07
CA GLN A 139 23.60 13.76 39.63
C GLN A 139 22.20 13.15 39.76
N ILE A 140 21.51 13.38 40.88
CA ILE A 140 20.13 12.95 41.10
C ILE A 140 19.20 13.58 40.06
N SER A 141 19.38 14.87 39.75
CA SER A 141 18.57 15.57 38.75
C SER A 141 18.75 14.96 37.35
N LYS A 142 20.00 14.68 36.94
CA LYS A 142 20.28 13.97 35.68
C LYS A 142 19.67 12.57 35.63
N LEU A 143 19.70 11.84 36.75
CA LEU A 143 19.07 10.51 36.84
C LEU A 143 17.54 10.59 36.72
N LYS A 144 16.91 11.60 37.34
CA LYS A 144 15.47 11.85 37.20
C LYS A 144 15.08 12.14 35.75
N GLU A 145 15.87 12.95 35.04
CA GLU A 145 15.63 13.22 33.60
C GLU A 145 15.78 11.96 32.75
N LYS A 146 16.81 11.14 33.00
CA LYS A 146 16.99 9.85 32.31
C LYS A 146 15.82 8.90 32.58
N LEU A 147 15.35 8.81 33.84
CA LEU A 147 14.21 7.99 34.20
C LEU A 147 12.93 8.47 33.52
N LYS A 148 12.70 9.79 33.47
CA LYS A 148 11.57 10.39 32.75
C LYS A 148 11.61 10.02 31.26
N ALA A 149 12.77 10.15 30.62
CA ALA A 149 12.91 9.76 29.21
C ALA A 149 12.62 8.28 28.97
N ILE A 150 13.07 7.38 29.87
CA ILE A 150 12.77 5.94 29.79
C ILE A 150 11.27 5.68 29.93
N LEU A 151 10.58 6.36 30.85
CA LEU A 151 9.13 6.24 31.01
C LEU A 151 8.37 6.73 29.76
N ASP A 152 8.82 7.83 29.15
CA ASP A 152 8.26 8.34 27.91
C ASP A 152 8.47 7.34 26.75
N TYR A 153 9.66 6.74 26.63
CA TYR A 153 9.90 5.67 25.65
C TYR A 153 9.04 4.44 25.90
N ASN A 154 8.92 3.97 27.15
CA ASN A 154 8.07 2.83 27.48
C ASN A 154 6.60 3.09 27.13
N ARG A 155 6.12 4.33 27.33
CA ARG A 155 4.79 4.74 26.90
C ARG A 155 4.63 4.67 25.38
N LEU A 156 5.58 5.23 24.63
CA LEU A 156 5.58 5.15 23.16
C LEU A 156 5.62 3.70 22.65
N PHE A 157 6.40 2.83 23.30
CA PHE A 157 6.44 1.40 22.99
C PHE A 157 5.11 0.71 23.28
N ALA A 158 4.44 1.06 24.38
CA ALA A 158 3.12 0.52 24.71
C ALA A 158 2.08 0.94 23.65
N ASP A 159 2.04 2.23 23.31
CA ASP A 159 1.13 2.78 22.30
C ASP A 159 1.36 2.12 20.92
N GLU A 160 2.62 1.93 20.52
CA GLU A 160 2.97 1.26 19.26
C GLU A 160 2.63 -0.23 19.28
N ASN A 161 2.81 -0.92 20.41
CA ASN A 161 2.42 -2.32 20.55
C ASN A 161 0.90 -2.49 20.45
N ASP A 162 0.13 -1.59 21.05
CA ASP A 162 -1.34 -1.62 20.95
C ASP A 162 -1.82 -1.26 19.53
N ARG A 163 -1.14 -0.33 18.86
CA ARG A 163 -1.36 -0.04 17.42
C ARG A 163 -1.13 -1.29 16.56
N LEU A 164 0.01 -1.96 16.75
CA LEU A 164 0.38 -3.18 16.02
C LEU A 164 -0.58 -4.35 16.30
N LYS A 165 -1.07 -4.49 17.54
CA LYS A 165 -2.13 -5.46 17.86
C LYS A 165 -3.40 -5.17 17.08
N GLY A 166 -3.83 -3.90 17.01
CA GLY A 166 -4.99 -3.49 16.21
C GLY A 166 -4.84 -3.83 14.73
N GLU A 167 -3.68 -3.54 14.13
CA GLU A 167 -3.39 -3.89 12.74
C GLU A 167 -3.38 -5.41 12.51
N ASN A 168 -2.82 -6.18 13.45
CA ASN A 168 -2.81 -7.64 13.36
C ASN A 168 -4.24 -8.22 13.46
N GLU A 169 -5.08 -7.70 14.35
CA GLU A 169 -6.49 -8.10 14.45
C GLU A 169 -7.27 -7.81 13.16
N GLU A 170 -7.01 -6.67 12.52
CA GLU A 170 -7.62 -6.31 11.24
C GLU A 170 -7.15 -7.23 10.10
N LEU A 171 -5.85 -7.54 10.04
CA LEU A 171 -5.32 -8.52 9.09
C LEU A 171 -5.91 -9.91 9.29
N ILE A 172 -6.11 -10.35 10.53
CA ILE A 172 -6.76 -11.62 10.84
C ILE A 172 -8.20 -11.63 10.30
N LYS A 173 -8.98 -10.56 10.53
CA LYS A 173 -10.34 -10.42 9.98
C LYS A 173 -10.34 -10.48 8.46
N TYR A 174 -9.40 -9.79 7.79
CA TYR A 174 -9.27 -9.83 6.35
C TYR A 174 -8.94 -11.24 5.82
N ILE A 175 -8.00 -11.94 6.48
CA ILE A 175 -7.67 -13.34 6.14
C ILE A 175 -8.91 -14.25 6.29
N GLU A 176 -9.71 -14.06 7.33
CA GLU A 176 -10.96 -14.81 7.52
C GLU A 176 -12.00 -14.52 6.43
N GLU A 177 -12.13 -13.28 6.00
CA GLU A 177 -12.98 -12.89 4.87
C GLU A 177 -12.50 -13.52 3.56
N CYS A 178 -11.20 -13.46 3.27
CA CYS A 178 -10.61 -14.14 2.10
C CYS A 178 -10.87 -15.65 2.15
N LYS A 179 -10.71 -16.31 3.31
CA LYS A 179 -11.04 -17.73 3.50
C LYS A 179 -12.51 -18.02 3.19
N LYS A 180 -13.44 -17.17 3.63
CA LYS A 180 -14.87 -17.30 3.33
C LYS A 180 -15.15 -17.17 1.82
N VAL A 181 -14.51 -16.20 1.15
CA VAL A 181 -14.63 -16.02 -0.30
C VAL A 181 -14.10 -17.24 -1.07
N ILE A 182 -12.89 -17.71 -0.73
CA ILE A 182 -12.30 -18.90 -1.36
C ILE A 182 -13.18 -20.13 -1.16
N LYS A 183 -13.76 -20.31 0.03
CA LYS A 183 -14.71 -21.40 0.29
C LYS A 183 -15.95 -21.27 -0.59
N GLY A 184 -16.52 -20.07 -0.70
CA GLY A 184 -17.66 -19.79 -1.56
C GLY A 184 -17.39 -20.06 -3.05
N GLU A 185 -16.20 -19.73 -3.54
CA GLU A 185 -15.77 -20.03 -4.92
C GLU A 185 -15.56 -21.52 -5.14
N ARG A 186 -14.94 -22.24 -4.20
CA ARG A 186 -14.83 -23.71 -4.27
C ARG A 186 -16.20 -24.38 -4.33
N ASP A 187 -17.16 -23.91 -3.53
CA ASP A 187 -18.53 -24.43 -3.56
C ASP A 187 -19.24 -24.11 -4.89
N ARG A 188 -18.99 -22.93 -5.49
CA ARG A 188 -19.48 -22.59 -6.84
C ARG A 188 -18.85 -23.47 -7.92
N SER A 189 -17.53 -23.64 -7.90
CA SER A 189 -16.80 -24.52 -8.81
C SER A 189 -17.34 -25.95 -8.73
N GLY A 190 -17.52 -26.49 -7.53
CA GLY A 190 -18.09 -27.82 -7.33
C GLY A 190 -19.53 -27.96 -7.85
N ARG A 191 -20.37 -26.91 -7.73
CA ARG A 191 -21.70 -26.89 -8.35
C ARG A 191 -21.64 -26.85 -9.88
N CYS A 192 -20.71 -26.08 -10.46
CA CYS A 192 -20.52 -26.04 -11.90
C CYS A 192 -20.00 -27.38 -12.44
N GLU A 193 -19.03 -28.01 -11.78
CA GLU A 193 -18.53 -29.34 -12.15
C GLU A 193 -19.65 -30.40 -12.12
N LYS A 194 -20.51 -30.39 -11.10
CA LYS A 194 -21.69 -31.27 -11.05
C LYS A 194 -22.62 -31.05 -12.23
N LYS A 195 -22.94 -29.80 -12.56
CA LYS A 195 -23.75 -29.46 -13.74
C LYS A 195 -23.08 -29.88 -15.05
N CYS A 196 -21.75 -29.72 -15.17
CA CYS A 196 -21.00 -30.19 -16.33
C CYS A 196 -21.11 -31.71 -16.47
N LYS A 197 -20.96 -32.47 -15.37
CA LYS A 197 -21.15 -33.93 -15.36
C LYS A 197 -22.58 -34.33 -15.72
N GLU A 198 -23.60 -33.67 -15.16
CA GLU A 198 -25.01 -33.91 -15.52
C GLU A 198 -25.28 -33.63 -17.01
N LEU A 199 -24.70 -32.55 -17.56
CA LEU A 199 -24.81 -32.25 -18.98
C LEU A 199 -24.07 -33.26 -19.85
N GLU A 200 -22.87 -33.70 -19.45
CA GLU A 200 -22.15 -34.79 -20.12
C GLU A 200 -22.94 -36.10 -20.10
N GLU A 201 -23.57 -36.46 -19.00
CA GLU A 201 -24.46 -37.63 -18.90
C GLU A 201 -25.69 -37.50 -19.79
N ARG A 202 -26.31 -36.32 -19.84
CA ARG A 202 -27.41 -36.05 -20.78
C ARG A 202 -26.95 -36.15 -22.23
N VAL A 203 -25.79 -35.59 -22.58
CA VAL A 203 -25.21 -35.74 -23.92
C VAL A 203 -24.95 -37.21 -24.24
N LYS A 204 -24.44 -38.00 -23.29
CA LYS A 204 -24.28 -39.45 -23.44
C LYS A 204 -25.62 -40.15 -23.70
N GLN A 205 -26.69 -39.78 -23.01
CA GLN A 205 -28.03 -40.32 -23.29
C GLN A 205 -28.51 -40.02 -24.73
N TYR A 206 -28.16 -38.85 -25.28
CA TYR A 206 -28.42 -38.54 -26.69
C TYR A 206 -27.41 -39.18 -27.66
N HIS A 207 -26.30 -39.74 -27.17
CA HIS A 207 -25.26 -40.41 -27.95
C HIS A 207 -25.34 -41.93 -27.92
N VAL A 208 -26.25 -42.52 -27.14
CA VAL A 208 -26.57 -43.95 -27.23
C VAL A 208 -27.69 -44.08 -28.27
N PRO A 209 -27.43 -44.60 -29.48
CA PRO A 209 -28.50 -45.03 -30.38
C PRO A 209 -29.25 -46.17 -29.68
N ASP A 210 -30.58 -46.14 -29.74
CA ASP A 210 -31.46 -47.24 -29.33
C ASP A 210 -30.84 -48.60 -29.71
N ARG A 211 -30.48 -49.40 -28.70
CA ARG A 211 -29.79 -50.67 -28.87
C ARG A 211 -30.71 -51.89 -28.86
N ASP A 212 -32.02 -51.68 -28.86
CA ASP A 212 -33.04 -52.74 -28.88
C ASP A 212 -33.70 -52.91 -30.27
N THR A 213 -33.08 -52.40 -31.33
CA THR A 213 -33.39 -52.82 -32.71
C THR A 213 -32.25 -53.70 -33.23
N GLU A 214 -32.61 -54.88 -33.71
CA GLU A 214 -31.72 -55.93 -34.24
C GLU A 214 -30.62 -55.41 -35.21
N PRO A 215 -29.48 -56.12 -35.30
CA PRO A 215 -28.25 -55.56 -35.85
C PRO A 215 -28.26 -55.60 -37.38
N GLN A 216 -28.67 -54.50 -38.00
CA GLN A 216 -28.10 -54.12 -39.30
C GLN A 216 -26.96 -53.16 -39.04
N ALA A 217 -25.74 -53.71 -39.05
CA ALA A 217 -24.52 -52.93 -39.13
C ALA A 217 -24.63 -51.97 -40.32
N ILE A 218 -24.84 -50.68 -40.05
CA ILE A 218 -24.74 -49.62 -41.05
C ILE A 218 -23.25 -49.43 -41.33
N PRO A 219 -22.76 -49.77 -42.54
CA PRO A 219 -21.39 -49.48 -42.94
C PRO A 219 -21.28 -47.96 -43.08
N LEU A 220 -20.54 -47.34 -42.17
CA LEU A 220 -19.99 -46.01 -42.46
C LEU A 220 -19.02 -46.19 -43.64
N VAL A 221 -19.30 -45.44 -44.71
CA VAL A 221 -18.66 -45.45 -46.04
C VAL A 221 -19.31 -46.39 -47.07
N GLU A 222 -20.61 -46.24 -47.28
CA GLU A 222 -21.05 -45.99 -48.66
C GLU A 222 -21.19 -44.48 -48.80
N VAL A 223 -20.26 -43.85 -49.52
CA VAL A 223 -20.51 -42.54 -50.12
C VAL A 223 -21.84 -42.70 -50.83
N CYS A 224 -22.90 -42.04 -50.34
CA CYS A 224 -24.24 -42.14 -50.89
C CYS A 224 -24.13 -42.22 -52.42
N MET A 225 -24.77 -43.20 -53.07
CA MET A 225 -24.73 -43.38 -54.53
C MET A 225 -24.94 -42.04 -55.27
N SER A 226 -25.76 -41.13 -54.72
CA SER A 226 -25.93 -39.76 -55.24
C SER A 226 -24.74 -38.83 -54.97
N CYS A 227 -23.99 -38.97 -53.88
CA CYS A 227 -22.72 -38.27 -53.62
C CYS A 227 -21.56 -38.85 -54.45
N SER A 228 -21.49 -40.18 -54.65
CA SER A 228 -20.48 -40.83 -55.49
C SER A 228 -20.72 -40.46 -56.95
N SER A 229 -21.96 -40.57 -57.44
CA SER A 229 -22.33 -40.09 -58.78
C SER A 229 -22.13 -38.59 -58.94
N ARG A 230 -22.49 -37.76 -57.95
CA ARG A 230 -22.24 -36.31 -58.02
C ARG A 230 -20.75 -35.97 -58.03
N GLN A 231 -19.93 -36.73 -57.31
CA GLN A 231 -18.48 -36.59 -57.34
C GLN A 231 -17.89 -37.06 -58.69
N ILE A 232 -18.44 -38.13 -59.28
CA ILE A 232 -18.08 -38.60 -60.62
C ILE A 232 -18.44 -37.55 -61.67
N VAL A 233 -19.65 -36.96 -61.61
CA VAL A 233 -20.09 -35.89 -62.53
C VAL A 233 -19.24 -34.62 -62.36
N LEU A 234 -18.87 -34.27 -61.12
CA LEU A 234 -17.95 -33.16 -60.85
C LEU A 234 -16.56 -33.42 -61.44
N ASN A 235 -16.04 -34.64 -61.31
CA ASN A 235 -14.75 -35.01 -61.85
C ASN A 235 -14.77 -35.07 -63.39
N GLN A 236 -15.85 -35.60 -63.99
CA GLN A 236 -16.05 -35.58 -65.45
C GLN A 236 -16.16 -34.15 -66.00
N SER A 237 -16.87 -33.26 -65.30
CA SER A 237 -16.95 -31.85 -65.69
C SER A 237 -15.59 -31.15 -65.58
N LYS A 238 -14.81 -31.43 -64.53
CA LYS A 238 -13.44 -30.90 -64.39
C LYS A 238 -12.54 -31.42 -65.51
N GLU A 239 -12.61 -32.71 -65.83
CA GLU A 239 -11.82 -33.30 -66.90
C GLU A 239 -12.20 -32.71 -68.27
N HIS A 240 -13.49 -32.58 -68.56
CA HIS A 240 -13.96 -31.93 -69.78
C HIS A 240 -13.49 -30.47 -69.88
N ASN A 241 -13.52 -29.71 -68.78
CA ASN A 241 -13.02 -28.35 -68.74
C ASN A 241 -11.50 -28.28 -68.98
N THR A 242 -10.73 -29.22 -68.45
CA THR A 242 -9.28 -29.30 -68.73
C THR A 242 -8.98 -29.69 -70.19
N ARG A 243 -9.81 -30.54 -70.82
CA ARG A 243 -9.70 -30.86 -72.25
C ARG A 243 -10.01 -29.63 -73.10
N LEU A 244 -11.11 -28.93 -72.81
CA LEU A 244 -11.46 -27.68 -73.49
C LEU A 244 -10.38 -26.60 -73.33
N GLN A 245 -9.73 -26.49 -72.17
CA GLN A 245 -8.59 -25.58 -72.01
C GLN A 245 -7.41 -25.97 -72.91
N LYS A 246 -7.12 -27.27 -73.06
CA LYS A 246 -6.07 -27.74 -73.99
C LYS A 246 -6.45 -27.48 -75.44
N ASP A 247 -7.70 -27.70 -75.83
CA ASP A 247 -8.20 -27.40 -77.18
C ASP A 247 -8.17 -25.90 -77.47
N LEU A 248 -8.53 -25.07 -76.49
CA LEU A 248 -8.43 -23.62 -76.59
C LEU A 248 -6.97 -23.16 -76.74
N GLN A 249 -6.04 -23.80 -76.04
CA GLN A 249 -4.61 -23.53 -76.19
C GLN A 249 -4.10 -23.96 -77.56
N ALA A 250 -4.51 -25.14 -78.05
CA ALA A 250 -4.18 -25.59 -79.39
C ALA A 250 -4.75 -24.65 -80.47
N MET A 251 -5.98 -24.16 -80.30
CA MET A 251 -6.57 -23.15 -81.18
C MET A 251 -5.80 -21.83 -81.12
N LYS A 252 -5.37 -21.37 -79.94
CA LYS A 252 -4.49 -20.20 -79.81
C LYS A 252 -3.18 -20.39 -80.54
N ASP A 253 -2.56 -21.57 -80.45
CA ASP A 253 -1.32 -21.88 -81.16
C ASP A 253 -1.52 -21.93 -82.68
N VAL A 254 -2.64 -22.49 -83.15
CA VAL A 254 -3.01 -22.51 -84.58
C VAL A 254 -3.27 -21.09 -85.08
N LEU A 255 -4.04 -20.28 -84.34
CA LEU A 255 -4.26 -18.86 -84.64
C LEU A 255 -2.96 -18.07 -84.66
N TYR A 256 -2.05 -18.33 -83.71
CA TYR A 256 -0.75 -17.69 -83.68
C TYR A 256 0.09 -18.09 -84.90
N ARG A 257 0.15 -19.38 -85.25
CA ARG A 257 0.83 -19.87 -86.47
C ARG A 257 0.23 -19.29 -87.74
N LEU A 258 -1.10 -19.24 -87.83
CA LEU A 258 -1.83 -18.61 -88.94
C LEU A 258 -1.54 -17.12 -89.01
N ASN A 259 -1.55 -16.40 -87.89
CA ASN A 259 -1.20 -14.97 -87.85
C ASN A 259 0.25 -14.72 -88.23
N VAL A 260 1.17 -15.59 -87.84
CA VAL A 260 2.58 -15.53 -88.30
C VAL A 260 2.67 -15.81 -89.79
N GLN A 261 1.93 -16.79 -90.31
CA GLN A 261 1.88 -17.07 -91.75
C GLN A 261 1.24 -15.91 -92.53
N LEU A 262 0.14 -15.34 -92.04
CA LEU A 262 -0.53 -14.15 -92.57
C LEU A 262 0.42 -12.96 -92.54
N SER A 263 1.15 -12.75 -91.45
CA SER A 263 2.16 -11.70 -91.35
C SER A 263 3.28 -11.92 -92.38
N ARG A 264 3.77 -13.15 -92.54
CA ARG A 264 4.75 -13.51 -93.59
C ARG A 264 4.18 -13.35 -95.00
N TYR A 265 2.91 -13.67 -95.22
CA TYR A 265 2.23 -13.47 -96.51
C TYR A 265 2.00 -11.99 -96.80
N GLN A 266 1.63 -11.19 -95.80
CA GLN A 266 1.52 -9.74 -95.91
C GLN A 266 2.89 -9.10 -96.13
N GLU A 267 3.95 -9.61 -95.49
CA GLU A 267 5.34 -9.19 -95.73
C GLU A 267 5.79 -9.56 -97.15
N LYS A 268 5.42 -10.77 -97.63
CA LYS A 268 5.59 -11.17 -99.03
C LYS A 268 4.82 -10.25 -99.94
N LEU A 269 3.55 -9.96 -99.69
CA LEU A 269 2.76 -9.03 -100.50
C LEU A 269 3.33 -7.61 -100.47
N ARG A 270 3.90 -7.15 -99.36
CA ARG A 270 4.60 -5.84 -99.29
C ARG A 270 5.90 -5.87 -100.09
N THR A 271 6.68 -6.94 -99.99
CA THR A 271 7.93 -7.12 -100.77
C THR A 271 7.67 -7.38 -102.26
N THR A 272 6.54 -8.02 -102.63
CA THR A 272 6.13 -8.22 -104.03
C THR A 272 5.43 -6.99 -104.61
N LYS A 273 4.77 -6.16 -103.79
CA LYS A 273 4.25 -4.82 -104.18
C LYS A 273 5.37 -3.80 -104.44
N THR A 274 6.59 -4.03 -103.94
CA THR A 274 7.76 -3.24 -104.36
C THR A 274 8.30 -3.60 -105.75
N ASP A 275 7.87 -4.73 -106.36
CA ASP A 275 8.32 -5.17 -107.69
C ASP A 275 7.20 -5.28 -108.76
N CYS A 276 5.97 -4.83 -108.49
CA CYS A 276 4.93 -4.72 -109.52
C CYS A 276 4.14 -3.42 -109.33
N LYS A 277 4.60 -2.37 -110.01
CA LYS A 277 3.73 -1.27 -110.42
C LYS A 277 2.77 -1.79 -111.49
N ASP A 278 1.57 -1.22 -111.46
CA ASP A 278 0.50 -1.37 -112.44
C ASP A 278 -0.36 -2.63 -112.27
N PHE A 279 -1.51 -2.49 -111.60
CA PHE A 279 -2.85 -2.87 -112.11
C PHE A 279 -3.93 -2.56 -111.05
N LYS A 280 -4.99 -1.85 -111.48
CA LYS A 280 -6.16 -1.40 -110.71
C LYS A 280 -7.21 -2.52 -110.52
N SER A 281 -7.99 -2.47 -109.43
CA SER A 281 -9.35 -3.04 -109.26
C SER A 281 -9.81 -2.67 -107.83
N GLU A 282 -10.76 -1.79 -107.52
CA GLU A 282 -12.10 -1.47 -108.06
C GLU A 282 -13.12 -2.61 -107.95
N LYS A 283 -13.33 -3.08 -106.71
CA LYS A 283 -14.50 -3.83 -106.22
C LYS A 283 -14.28 -4.04 -104.72
N TYR A 284 -15.12 -3.46 -103.84
CA TYR A 284 -15.41 -3.85 -102.43
C TYR A 284 -15.92 -2.70 -101.53
N GLU A 285 -16.77 -1.80 -102.04
CA GLU A 285 -17.44 -0.75 -101.21
C GLU A 285 -18.99 -0.92 -101.20
N CYS A 286 -19.51 -2.14 -101.45
CA CYS A 286 -20.95 -2.39 -101.63
C CYS A 286 -21.58 -3.34 -100.59
N PHE A 287 -21.02 -3.43 -99.38
CA PHE A 287 -21.59 -4.28 -98.31
C PHE A 287 -21.81 -3.58 -96.97
N ASP A 288 -21.38 -2.33 -96.79
CA ASP A 288 -21.38 -1.66 -95.49
C ASP A 288 -22.59 -0.70 -95.26
N SER A 289 -23.57 -0.68 -96.16
CA SER A 289 -24.78 0.16 -96.05
C SER A 289 -26.07 -0.61 -95.74
N LEU A 290 -25.99 -1.91 -95.41
CA LEU A 290 -27.17 -2.77 -95.19
C LEU A 290 -27.34 -3.26 -93.73
N LEU A 291 -26.41 -2.95 -92.82
CA LEU A 291 -26.43 -3.45 -91.45
C LEU A 291 -26.81 -2.39 -90.37
N THR A 292 -27.03 -1.13 -90.75
CA THR A 292 -27.25 -0.05 -89.76
C THR A 292 -28.73 0.36 -89.59
N VAL A 293 -29.70 -0.31 -90.26
CA VAL A 293 -31.09 0.19 -90.31
C VAL A 293 -32.08 -0.53 -89.39
N ASN A 294 -31.78 -1.67 -88.77
CA ASN A 294 -32.75 -2.30 -87.85
C ASN A 294 -32.05 -2.91 -86.65
N PHE A 295 -32.10 -2.23 -85.50
CA PHE A 295 -32.40 -2.78 -84.16
C PHE A 295 -32.10 -1.71 -83.10
N GLY A 296 -33.13 -1.08 -82.54
CA GLY A 296 -32.98 -0.20 -81.38
C GLY A 296 -34.15 0.71 -81.05
N GLN A 297 -35.36 0.17 -80.81
CA GLN A 297 -36.44 0.93 -80.17
C GLN A 297 -37.25 0.05 -79.20
N LYS A 298 -37.12 0.35 -77.90
CA LYS A 298 -38.09 0.24 -76.78
C LYS A 298 -37.37 0.79 -75.55
N GLN A 299 -37.57 2.07 -75.21
CA GLN A 299 -38.69 2.69 -74.45
C GLN A 299 -38.30 2.85 -72.98
N ASP A 300 -38.18 4.12 -72.56
CA ASP A 300 -38.74 4.62 -71.29
C ASP A 300 -39.28 6.02 -71.59
N GLY A 301 -40.49 6.29 -71.10
CA GLY A 301 -41.36 7.33 -71.62
C GLY A 301 -41.31 8.66 -70.87
N GLU A 302 -41.91 9.67 -71.49
CA GLU A 302 -42.84 10.62 -70.87
C GLU A 302 -43.47 11.51 -71.96
N ASN A 303 -44.80 11.65 -71.89
CA ASN A 303 -45.68 12.71 -72.40
C ASN A 303 -45.24 13.55 -73.62
N ASP A 304 -45.95 13.45 -74.74
CA ASP A 304 -46.87 14.52 -75.16
C ASP A 304 -47.69 14.18 -76.44
N VAL A 305 -48.90 14.73 -76.42
CA VAL A 305 -49.88 15.04 -77.48
C VAL A 305 -49.46 14.83 -78.94
N ILE A 306 -50.33 14.19 -79.75
CA ILE A 306 -50.94 14.74 -81.00
C ILE A 306 -51.81 13.67 -81.70
N GLN A 307 -53.02 14.12 -82.08
CA GLN A 307 -53.99 13.46 -82.95
C GLN A 307 -53.48 13.35 -84.40
N THR A 308 -53.78 12.24 -85.10
CA THR A 308 -54.13 12.20 -86.54
C THR A 308 -54.59 10.79 -86.90
N LYS A 309 -55.89 10.60 -87.15
CA LYS A 309 -56.58 10.59 -88.46
C LYS A 309 -56.48 9.23 -89.18
N ALA A 310 -57.66 8.64 -89.33
CA ALA A 310 -57.97 7.57 -90.26
C ALA A 310 -57.73 8.02 -91.71
N GLU A 311 -57.17 7.15 -92.53
CA GLU A 311 -57.50 7.06 -93.94
C GLU A 311 -57.68 5.60 -94.35
N ASP A 312 -58.76 5.45 -95.11
CA ASP A 312 -59.31 4.30 -95.79
C ASP A 312 -58.57 4.09 -97.14
N VAL A 313 -59.00 3.07 -97.89
CA VAL A 313 -58.67 2.74 -99.29
C VAL A 313 -57.72 1.55 -99.46
N GLY A 314 -58.32 0.43 -99.89
CA GLY A 314 -57.58 -0.72 -100.41
C GLY A 314 -58.46 -1.90 -100.77
N THR A 315 -59.47 -1.67 -101.61
CA THR A 315 -60.40 -2.65 -102.19
C THR A 315 -59.66 -3.88 -102.75
N SER A 316 -59.61 -4.98 -102.00
CA SER A 316 -59.21 -6.29 -102.52
C SER A 316 -60.43 -7.18 -102.66
N ARG A 317 -60.65 -7.66 -103.88
CA ARG A 317 -61.75 -8.51 -104.29
C ARG A 317 -61.89 -9.71 -103.33
N PHE A 318 -62.97 -9.73 -102.55
CA PHE A 318 -63.48 -10.95 -101.95
C PHE A 318 -63.97 -11.86 -103.08
N VAL A 319 -63.09 -12.74 -103.55
CA VAL A 319 -63.53 -13.98 -104.19
C VAL A 319 -64.10 -14.83 -103.06
N ASP A 320 -65.40 -15.10 -103.11
CA ASP A 320 -66.08 -15.93 -102.13
C ASP A 320 -65.73 -17.41 -102.40
N ILE A 321 -64.61 -17.85 -101.82
CA ILE A 321 -64.10 -19.24 -101.92
C ILE A 321 -64.86 -20.17 -100.95
N SER A 322 -65.84 -19.64 -100.20
CA SER A 322 -66.61 -20.34 -99.17
C SER A 322 -67.37 -21.59 -99.66
N GLY A 323 -67.55 -21.77 -100.97
CA GLY A 323 -68.26 -22.91 -101.58
C GLY A 323 -67.39 -24.01 -102.21
N LEU A 324 -66.07 -23.83 -102.35
CA LEU A 324 -65.18 -24.79 -103.06
C LEU A 324 -64.03 -25.35 -102.21
N LEU A 325 -63.83 -24.84 -101.00
CA LEU A 325 -62.93 -25.45 -100.03
C LEU A 325 -63.66 -26.58 -99.32
N SER A 326 -63.53 -27.78 -99.89
CA SER A 326 -63.88 -29.04 -99.21
C SER A 326 -63.40 -28.99 -97.76
N ALA A 327 -64.28 -29.35 -96.81
CA ALA A 327 -63.94 -29.49 -95.38
C ALA A 327 -62.65 -30.30 -95.14
N GLN A 328 -62.27 -31.15 -96.10
CA GLN A 328 -61.05 -31.94 -96.12
C GLN A 328 -59.74 -31.12 -96.21
N ALA A 329 -59.76 -29.91 -96.80
CA ALA A 329 -58.58 -29.06 -96.97
C ALA A 329 -58.43 -27.99 -95.88
N LEU A 330 -59.54 -27.57 -95.26
CA LEU A 330 -59.55 -26.60 -94.16
C LEU A 330 -59.35 -27.24 -92.79
N ALA A 331 -59.80 -28.50 -92.59
CA ALA A 331 -59.65 -29.20 -91.32
C ALA A 331 -58.18 -29.30 -90.84
N PRO A 332 -57.19 -29.68 -91.68
CA PRO A 332 -55.79 -29.71 -91.24
C PRO A 332 -55.23 -28.34 -90.84
N LEU A 333 -55.72 -27.25 -91.43
CA LEU A 333 -55.32 -25.89 -91.07
C LEU A 333 -55.92 -25.49 -89.72
N PHE A 334 -57.19 -25.83 -89.48
CA PHE A 334 -57.82 -25.63 -88.17
C PHE A 334 -57.16 -26.48 -87.08
N ASP A 335 -56.81 -27.74 -87.38
CA ASP A 335 -56.05 -28.61 -86.48
C ASP A 335 -54.67 -27.99 -86.16
N ALA A 336 -53.94 -27.50 -87.18
CA ALA A 336 -52.66 -26.83 -86.98
C ALA A 336 -52.78 -25.52 -86.17
N TYR A 337 -53.85 -24.73 -86.36
CA TYR A 337 -54.12 -23.54 -85.55
C TYR A 337 -54.49 -23.90 -84.11
N GLN A 338 -55.25 -24.97 -83.92
CA GLN A 338 -55.63 -25.47 -82.61
C GLN A 338 -54.41 -26.03 -81.86
N GLU A 339 -53.54 -26.78 -82.53
CA GLU A 339 -52.24 -27.20 -82.01
C GLU A 339 -51.36 -25.99 -81.66
N ASN A 340 -51.28 -24.96 -82.52
CA ASN A 340 -50.50 -23.74 -82.21
C ASN A 340 -51.04 -22.98 -80.99
N LEU A 341 -52.37 -22.88 -80.86
CA LEU A 341 -53.02 -22.29 -79.70
C LEU A 341 -52.68 -23.10 -78.44
N GLN A 342 -52.77 -24.42 -78.52
CA GLN A 342 -52.49 -25.32 -77.40
C GLN A 342 -51.00 -25.30 -77.01
N GLU A 343 -50.08 -25.21 -77.96
CA GLU A 343 -48.65 -24.98 -77.71
C GLU A 343 -48.40 -23.63 -77.02
N LYS A 344 -49.07 -22.56 -77.44
CA LYS A 344 -48.96 -21.24 -76.80
C LYS A 344 -49.55 -21.25 -75.39
N GLU A 345 -50.67 -21.93 -75.16
CA GLU A 345 -51.24 -22.12 -73.82
C GLU A 345 -50.27 -22.90 -72.92
N ASN A 346 -49.68 -23.99 -73.42
CA ASN A 346 -48.67 -24.75 -72.69
C ASN A 346 -47.43 -23.88 -72.36
N LEU A 347 -46.98 -23.06 -73.31
CA LEU A 347 -45.85 -22.15 -73.10
C LEU A 347 -46.17 -21.07 -72.05
N ILE A 348 -47.39 -20.54 -72.07
CA ILE A 348 -47.87 -19.60 -71.04
C ILE A 348 -47.86 -20.29 -69.67
N MET A 349 -48.40 -21.50 -69.56
CA MET A 349 -48.40 -22.27 -68.32
C MET A 349 -46.97 -22.54 -67.81
N ASP A 350 -46.04 -22.88 -68.69
CA ASP A 350 -44.64 -23.09 -68.32
C ASP A 350 -43.97 -21.80 -67.83
N TYR A 351 -44.24 -20.66 -68.48
CA TYR A 351 -43.75 -19.36 -68.02
C TYR A 351 -44.37 -18.92 -66.70
N GLU A 352 -45.66 -19.15 -66.47
CA GLU A 352 -46.33 -18.90 -65.19
C GLU A 352 -45.69 -19.71 -64.07
N LYS A 353 -45.45 -21.00 -64.31
CA LYS A 353 -44.78 -21.88 -63.35
C LYS A 353 -43.33 -21.45 -63.06
N GLN A 354 -42.59 -21.03 -64.09
CA GLN A 354 -41.25 -20.46 -63.93
C GLN A 354 -41.31 -19.15 -63.12
N PHE A 355 -42.28 -18.29 -63.39
CA PHE A 355 -42.49 -17.04 -62.67
C PHE A 355 -42.81 -17.27 -61.20
N GLU A 356 -43.69 -18.23 -60.88
CA GLU A 356 -43.98 -18.64 -59.50
C GLU A 356 -42.73 -19.19 -58.79
N SER A 357 -41.92 -20.00 -59.49
CA SER A 357 -40.66 -20.52 -58.96
C SER A 357 -39.67 -19.40 -58.64
N ILE A 358 -39.50 -18.43 -59.55
CA ILE A 358 -38.65 -17.26 -59.36
C ILE A 358 -39.17 -16.40 -58.20
N ASN A 359 -40.49 -16.18 -58.13
CA ASN A 359 -41.11 -15.39 -57.07
C ASN A 359 -40.93 -16.05 -55.69
N LYS A 360 -41.01 -17.39 -55.60
CA LYS A 360 -40.71 -18.13 -54.37
C LYS A 360 -39.25 -17.96 -53.96
N LYS A 361 -38.30 -18.14 -54.88
CA LYS A 361 -36.86 -17.92 -54.63
C LYS A 361 -36.57 -16.48 -54.21
N SER A 362 -37.22 -15.49 -54.85
CA SER A 362 -37.09 -14.07 -54.51
C SER A 362 -37.55 -13.81 -53.07
N LYS A 363 -38.69 -14.36 -52.66
CA LYS A 363 -39.16 -14.28 -51.27
C LYS A 363 -38.19 -14.92 -50.28
N GLU A 364 -37.66 -16.09 -50.60
CA GLU A 364 -36.65 -16.78 -49.78
C GLU A 364 -35.39 -15.91 -49.60
N ILE A 365 -34.85 -15.35 -50.70
CA ILE A 365 -33.71 -14.43 -50.67
C ILE A 365 -34.01 -13.20 -49.80
N VAL A 366 -35.21 -12.61 -49.91
CA VAL A 366 -35.60 -11.46 -49.08
C VAL A 366 -35.66 -11.84 -47.60
N THR A 367 -36.18 -13.02 -47.26
CA THR A 367 -36.21 -13.48 -45.86
C THR A 367 -34.81 -13.78 -45.31
N GLU A 368 -33.94 -14.37 -46.12
CA GLU A 368 -32.55 -14.64 -45.75
C GLU A 368 -31.78 -13.32 -45.54
N ASN A 369 -31.93 -12.36 -46.45
CA ASN A 369 -31.31 -11.04 -46.32
C ASN A 369 -31.78 -10.30 -45.06
N LYS A 370 -33.06 -10.38 -44.70
CA LYS A 370 -33.57 -9.83 -43.43
C LYS A 370 -32.92 -10.51 -42.22
N SER A 371 -32.84 -11.84 -42.22
CA SER A 371 -32.17 -12.60 -41.15
C SER A 371 -30.67 -12.26 -41.04
N LEU A 372 -29.99 -12.06 -42.16
CA LEU A 372 -28.59 -11.66 -42.20
C LEU A 372 -28.41 -10.23 -41.66
N LEU A 373 -29.27 -9.29 -42.04
CA LEU A 373 -29.25 -7.93 -41.50
C LEU A 373 -29.46 -7.91 -39.98
N GLU A 374 -30.41 -8.67 -39.46
CA GLU A 374 -30.61 -8.82 -38.01
C GLU A 374 -29.37 -9.40 -37.31
N ARG A 375 -28.73 -10.41 -37.92
CA ARG A 375 -27.46 -10.97 -37.41
C ARG A 375 -26.33 -9.95 -37.40
N VAL A 376 -26.19 -9.15 -38.46
CA VAL A 376 -25.19 -8.08 -38.53
C VAL A 376 -25.42 -7.06 -37.43
N VAL A 377 -26.66 -6.60 -37.24
CA VAL A 377 -27.01 -5.65 -36.17
C VAL A 377 -26.69 -6.23 -34.79
N ASN A 378 -27.02 -7.50 -34.54
CA ASN A 378 -26.69 -8.14 -33.27
C ASN A 378 -25.17 -8.19 -33.03
N LEU A 379 -24.39 -8.60 -34.04
CA LEU A 379 -22.93 -8.62 -33.95
C LEU A 379 -22.34 -7.22 -33.73
N GLU A 380 -22.88 -6.18 -34.36
CA GLU A 380 -22.47 -4.80 -34.13
C GLU A 380 -22.73 -4.38 -32.68
N THR A 381 -23.90 -4.72 -32.11
CA THR A 381 -24.21 -4.41 -30.71
C THR A 381 -23.30 -5.16 -29.73
N GLU A 382 -23.01 -6.43 -29.98
CA GLU A 382 -22.07 -7.21 -29.19
C GLU A 382 -20.66 -6.63 -29.27
N LEU A 383 -20.21 -6.24 -30.45
CA LEU A 383 -18.89 -5.63 -30.67
C LEU A 383 -18.76 -4.31 -29.90
N VAL A 384 -19.79 -3.47 -29.91
CA VAL A 384 -19.85 -2.26 -29.07
C VAL A 384 -19.77 -2.62 -27.59
N GLY A 385 -20.50 -3.64 -27.14
CA GLY A 385 -20.45 -4.14 -25.76
C GLY A 385 -19.05 -4.62 -25.35
N VAL A 386 -18.40 -5.41 -26.21
CA VAL A 386 -17.02 -5.90 -26.00
C VAL A 386 -16.03 -4.73 -25.94
N ARG A 387 -16.14 -3.74 -26.84
CA ARG A 387 -15.28 -2.55 -26.80
C ARG A 387 -15.45 -1.75 -25.50
N GLN A 388 -16.68 -1.62 -25.01
CA GLN A 388 -16.93 -0.95 -23.72
C GLN A 388 -16.37 -1.74 -22.54
N ASN A 389 -16.53 -3.07 -22.54
CA ASN A 389 -15.95 -3.93 -21.50
C ASN A 389 -14.42 -3.91 -21.52
N TYR A 390 -13.80 -3.90 -22.71
CA TYR A 390 -12.35 -3.75 -22.85
C TYR A 390 -11.87 -2.41 -22.26
N LYS A 391 -12.55 -1.30 -22.57
CA LYS A 391 -12.23 0.01 -21.97
C LYS A 391 -12.33 -0.01 -20.44
N LYS A 392 -13.38 -0.63 -19.88
CA LYS A 392 -13.51 -0.79 -18.42
C LYS A 392 -12.36 -1.61 -17.84
N LEU A 393 -12.04 -2.73 -18.47
CA LEU A 393 -10.94 -3.61 -18.03
C LEU A 393 -9.58 -2.90 -18.08
N VAL A 394 -9.34 -2.06 -19.09
CA VAL A 394 -8.11 -1.24 -19.17
C VAL A 394 -8.04 -0.26 -18.01
N VAL A 395 -9.13 0.45 -17.71
CA VAL A 395 -9.18 1.38 -16.57
C VAL A 395 -8.99 0.64 -15.25
N GLU A 396 -9.65 -0.51 -15.06
CA GLU A 396 -9.50 -1.34 -13.86
C GLU A 396 -8.05 -1.82 -13.68
N LYS A 397 -7.40 -2.21 -14.79
CA LYS A 397 -5.98 -2.59 -14.78
C LYS A 397 -5.09 -1.42 -14.39
N GLU A 398 -5.28 -0.24 -14.98
CA GLU A 398 -4.51 0.97 -14.66
C GLU A 398 -4.68 1.37 -13.19
N THR A 399 -5.92 1.34 -12.68
CA THR A 399 -6.17 1.60 -11.25
C THR A 399 -5.49 0.57 -10.36
N GLY A 400 -5.52 -0.71 -10.72
CA GLY A 400 -4.84 -1.76 -9.97
C GLY A 400 -3.31 -1.70 -10.07
N ASP A 401 -2.75 -1.16 -11.15
CA ASP A 401 -1.32 -0.86 -11.27
C ASP A 401 -0.92 0.30 -10.33
N ILE A 402 -1.72 1.37 -10.27
CA ILE A 402 -1.50 2.51 -9.36
C ILE A 402 -1.59 2.08 -7.89
N GLU A 403 -2.59 1.28 -7.52
CA GLU A 403 -2.75 0.76 -6.17
C GLU A 403 -1.56 -0.12 -5.76
N ARG A 404 -1.10 -1.01 -6.66
CA ARG A 404 0.09 -1.83 -6.42
C ARG A 404 1.35 -0.99 -6.25
N ALA A 405 1.56 0.04 -7.08
CA ALA A 405 2.69 0.95 -6.94
C ALA A 405 2.66 1.69 -5.58
N SER A 406 1.49 2.19 -5.16
CA SER A 406 1.34 2.86 -3.87
C SER A 406 1.62 1.93 -2.67
N LEU A 407 1.17 0.68 -2.74
CA LEU A 407 1.46 -0.33 -1.72
C LEU A 407 2.96 -0.65 -1.66
N PHE A 408 3.61 -0.77 -2.82
CA PHE A 408 5.05 -1.00 -2.90
C PHE A 408 5.85 0.16 -2.28
N GLU A 409 5.53 1.42 -2.61
CA GLU A 409 6.17 2.58 -1.99
C GLU A 409 5.95 2.67 -0.47
N ARG A 410 4.80 2.21 0.03
CA ARG A 410 4.52 2.15 1.47
C ARG A 410 5.36 1.06 2.14
N ALA A 411 5.51 -0.09 1.49
CA ALA A 411 6.35 -1.19 1.96
C ALA A 411 7.84 -0.78 2.01
N ASP A 412 8.36 -0.16 0.95
CA ASP A 412 9.75 0.33 0.89
C ASP A 412 10.04 1.38 1.99
N ARG A 413 9.08 2.28 2.25
CA ARG A 413 9.18 3.26 3.34
C ARG A 413 9.17 2.59 4.71
N ALA A 414 8.37 1.55 4.90
CA ALA A 414 8.35 0.79 6.15
C ALA A 414 9.65 0.00 6.35
N GLU A 415 10.18 -0.63 5.30
CA GLU A 415 11.46 -1.33 5.32
C GLU A 415 12.62 -0.38 5.65
N SER A 416 12.63 0.81 5.04
CA SER A 416 13.67 1.82 5.30
C SER A 416 13.64 2.28 6.76
N LYS A 417 12.45 2.55 7.33
CA LYS A 417 12.32 2.89 8.75
C LYS A 417 12.75 1.75 9.67
N LEU A 418 12.44 0.51 9.30
CA LEU A 418 12.86 -0.65 10.07
C LEU A 418 14.38 -0.78 10.09
N LYS A 419 15.05 -0.55 8.95
CA LYS A 419 16.51 -0.50 8.85
C LYS A 419 17.11 0.61 9.72
N GLU A 420 16.57 1.82 9.66
CA GLU A 420 17.00 2.93 10.53
C GLU A 420 16.87 2.57 12.02
N VAL A 421 15.76 1.93 12.42
CA VAL A 421 15.56 1.47 13.79
C VAL A 421 16.59 0.40 14.17
N TYR A 422 16.87 -0.57 13.30
CA TYR A 422 17.91 -1.58 13.55
C TYR A 422 19.30 -0.94 13.71
N GLU A 423 19.68 0.00 12.83
CA GLU A 423 20.94 0.74 12.94
C GLU A 423 21.04 1.51 14.26
N LEU A 424 19.96 2.17 14.69
CA LEU A 424 19.92 2.85 15.99
C LEU A 424 20.07 1.89 17.18
N TYR A 425 19.49 0.69 17.11
CA TYR A 425 19.67 -0.34 18.13
C TYR A 425 21.12 -0.86 18.16
N GLU A 426 21.72 -1.12 17.00
CA GLU A 426 23.12 -1.52 16.88
C GLU A 426 24.06 -0.45 17.46
N ASP A 427 23.85 0.82 17.11
CA ASP A 427 24.61 1.95 17.63
C ASP A 427 24.47 2.09 19.15
N LYS A 428 23.25 1.91 19.69
CA LYS A 428 23.00 1.96 21.13
C LYS A 428 23.67 0.80 21.86
N MET A 429 23.65 -0.41 21.29
CA MET A 429 24.39 -1.55 21.84
C MET A 429 25.89 -1.30 21.83
N ALA A 430 26.43 -0.77 20.72
CA ALA A 430 27.85 -0.42 20.62
C ALA A 430 28.26 0.67 21.62
N ALA A 431 27.40 1.65 21.87
CA ALA A 431 27.61 2.66 22.91
C ALA A 431 27.59 2.04 24.32
N MET A 432 26.61 1.19 24.62
CA MET A 432 26.52 0.50 25.92
C MET A 432 27.73 -0.40 26.18
N MET A 433 28.24 -1.09 25.16
CA MET A 433 29.47 -1.88 25.25
C MET A 433 30.68 -1.00 25.58
N ARG A 434 30.82 0.17 24.93
CA ARG A 434 31.89 1.14 25.25
C ARG A 434 31.79 1.66 26.68
N ASP A 435 30.58 1.99 27.13
CA ASP A 435 30.34 2.45 28.50
C ASP A 435 30.65 1.34 29.52
N TYR A 436 30.23 0.10 29.24
CA TYR A 436 30.55 -1.06 30.08
C TYR A 436 32.07 -1.25 30.19
N GLU A 437 32.79 -1.21 29.07
CA GLU A 437 34.25 -1.33 29.09
C GLU A 437 34.92 -0.17 29.85
N MET A 438 34.40 1.05 29.75
CA MET A 438 34.91 2.22 30.49
C MET A 438 34.72 2.03 32.00
N VAL A 439 33.49 1.73 32.44
CA VAL A 439 33.18 1.47 33.85
C VAL A 439 33.99 0.30 34.38
N HIS A 440 34.16 -0.75 33.59
CA HIS A 440 35.00 -1.88 33.96
C HIS A 440 36.46 -1.45 34.17
N ARG A 441 37.06 -0.67 33.25
CA ARG A 441 38.43 -0.14 33.41
C ARG A 441 38.55 0.76 34.65
N GLU A 442 37.58 1.64 34.90
CA GLU A 442 37.55 2.51 36.08
C GLU A 442 37.41 1.71 37.38
N TYR A 443 36.53 0.71 37.41
CA TYR A 443 36.37 -0.19 38.55
C TYR A 443 37.69 -0.87 38.92
N PHE A 444 38.42 -1.41 37.93
CA PHE A 444 39.72 -2.01 38.18
C PHE A 444 40.74 -0.99 38.68
N THR A 445 40.74 0.22 38.12
CA THR A 445 41.63 1.30 38.56
C THR A 445 41.37 1.69 40.02
N VAL A 446 40.11 1.87 40.40
CA VAL A 446 39.69 2.19 41.78
C VAL A 446 39.97 1.04 42.72
N LYS A 447 39.70 -0.20 42.31
CA LYS A 447 39.99 -1.40 43.11
C LYS A 447 41.48 -1.47 43.44
N THR A 448 42.35 -1.31 42.45
CA THR A 448 43.81 -1.29 42.67
C THR A 448 44.25 -0.12 43.55
N ALA A 449 43.66 1.07 43.37
CA ALA A 449 43.95 2.23 44.24
C ALA A 449 43.48 1.99 45.69
N LEU A 450 42.32 1.36 45.87
CA LEU A 450 41.77 1.01 47.18
C LEU A 450 42.68 0.00 47.88
N GLU A 451 43.07 -1.08 47.21
CA GLU A 451 44.04 -2.07 47.71
C GLU A 451 45.38 -1.42 48.10
N ALA A 452 45.86 -0.45 47.31
CA ALA A 452 47.05 0.31 47.65
C ALA A 452 46.85 1.22 48.90
N SER A 453 45.66 1.80 49.06
CA SER A 453 45.32 2.67 50.19
C SER A 453 45.07 1.91 51.49
N THR A 454 44.43 0.72 51.43
CA THR A 454 44.25 -0.15 52.60
C THR A 454 45.59 -0.63 53.13
N GLY A 455 46.55 -0.92 52.25
CA GLY A 455 47.94 -1.16 52.63
C GLY A 455 48.60 0.00 53.38
N LYS A 456 48.31 1.26 52.99
CA LYS A 456 48.80 2.47 53.68
C LYS A 456 48.06 2.77 54.99
N MET A 457 46.75 2.52 55.07
CA MET A 457 45.97 2.69 56.31
C MET A 457 46.39 1.70 57.39
N ALA A 458 46.65 0.45 57.01
CA ALA A 458 47.21 -0.54 57.94
C ALA A 458 48.54 -0.07 58.56
N GLN A 459 49.36 0.68 57.81
CA GLN A 459 50.59 1.31 58.33
C GLN A 459 50.30 2.51 59.26
N MET A 460 49.23 3.28 59.03
CA MET A 460 48.84 4.43 59.84
C MET A 460 48.10 4.05 61.13
N ASP A 461 47.35 2.95 61.15
CA ASP A 461 46.66 2.46 62.36
C ASP A 461 47.65 1.94 63.42
N VAL A 462 48.81 1.45 63.00
CA VAL A 462 49.96 1.17 63.89
C VAL A 462 50.50 2.44 64.57
N LEU A 463 50.33 3.62 63.95
CA LEU A 463 50.77 4.90 64.51
C LEU A 463 49.68 5.59 65.36
N ARG A 464 48.40 5.34 65.08
CA ARG A 464 47.26 5.95 65.81
C ARG A 464 47.03 5.42 67.21
N THR A 465 47.43 4.18 67.50
CA THR A 465 47.38 3.59 68.85
C THR A 465 48.26 4.32 69.88
N ARG A 466 49.05 5.32 69.45
CA ARG A 466 50.08 5.96 70.28
C ARG A 466 49.81 7.40 70.74
N THR A 467 48.75 8.10 70.29
CA THR A 467 48.77 9.59 70.39
C THR A 467 47.49 10.38 70.73
N VAL A 468 46.31 9.83 71.07
CA VAL A 468 45.14 10.68 71.39
C VAL A 468 44.38 10.27 72.67
N PRO A 469 44.24 11.15 73.68
CA PRO A 469 43.46 10.91 74.91
C PRO A 469 41.94 10.80 74.68
N ALA A 470 41.28 9.89 75.42
CA ALA A 470 39.88 9.47 75.26
C ALA A 470 38.84 10.59 75.51
N ASP A 471 39.08 11.51 76.45
CA ASP A 471 38.08 12.50 76.87
C ASP A 471 37.75 13.56 75.79
N LEU A 472 38.65 13.78 74.84
CA LEU A 472 38.42 14.67 73.68
C LEU A 472 37.61 13.98 72.57
N HIS A 473 37.58 12.66 72.56
CA HIS A 473 36.81 11.86 71.62
C HIS A 473 35.33 11.84 72.00
N GLU A 474 35.03 11.70 73.30
CA GLU A 474 33.67 11.56 73.81
C GLU A 474 32.80 12.82 73.60
N ARG A 475 33.34 14.01 73.89
CA ARG A 475 32.64 15.29 73.59
C ARG A 475 32.37 15.51 72.11
N ARG A 476 33.30 15.13 71.23
CA ARG A 476 33.10 15.23 69.78
C ARG A 476 32.04 14.24 69.29
N LEU A 477 31.94 13.07 69.91
CA LEU A 477 30.88 12.11 69.63
C LEU A 477 29.51 12.63 70.07
N GLU A 478 29.41 13.34 71.18
CA GLU A 478 28.17 13.98 71.64
C GLU A 478 27.70 15.10 70.68
N ASP A 479 28.61 15.96 70.22
CA ASP A 479 28.30 16.98 69.21
C ASP A 479 27.85 16.36 67.87
N CYS A 480 28.50 15.26 67.44
CA CYS A 480 28.09 14.50 66.26
C CYS A 480 26.71 13.85 66.42
N LYS A 481 26.36 13.36 67.60
CA LYS A 481 25.03 12.78 67.89
C LYS A 481 23.94 13.86 67.78
N ARG A 482 24.16 15.04 68.36
CA ARG A 482 23.21 16.17 68.25
C ARG A 482 23.01 16.61 66.80
N LEU A 483 24.09 16.75 66.03
CA LEU A 483 24.02 17.09 64.60
C LEU A 483 23.23 16.04 63.80
N LEU A 484 23.38 14.76 64.14
CA LEU A 484 22.65 13.68 63.50
C LEU A 484 21.15 13.69 63.84
N GLU A 485 20.78 14.05 65.06
CA GLU A 485 19.38 14.24 65.48
C GLU A 485 18.74 15.44 64.77
N GLU A 486 19.45 16.57 64.66
CA GLU A 486 19.02 17.76 63.92
C GLU A 486 18.78 17.44 62.43
N LEU A 487 19.73 16.73 61.79
CA LEU A 487 19.59 16.31 60.40
C LEU A 487 18.43 15.34 60.20
N LYS A 488 18.21 14.39 61.12
CA LYS A 488 17.06 13.49 61.08
C LYS A 488 15.74 14.26 61.17
N HIS A 489 15.67 15.27 62.04
CA HIS A 489 14.48 16.12 62.14
C HIS A 489 14.24 16.91 60.85
N GLN A 490 15.28 17.50 60.26
CA GLN A 490 15.18 18.20 58.97
C GLN A 490 14.72 17.27 57.84
N TYR A 491 15.28 16.06 57.74
CA TYR A 491 14.83 15.06 56.76
C TYR A 491 13.37 14.65 56.98
N SER A 492 12.93 14.53 58.24
CA SER A 492 11.53 14.21 58.57
C SER A 492 10.59 15.30 58.04
N MET A 493 10.88 16.57 58.35
CA MET A 493 10.09 17.71 57.89
C MET A 493 10.06 17.83 56.36
N ASP A 494 11.18 17.60 55.69
CA ASP A 494 11.22 17.63 54.23
C ASP A 494 10.50 16.45 53.58
N THR A 495 10.47 15.30 54.25
CA THR A 495 9.69 14.14 53.81
C THR A 495 8.19 14.41 53.93
N GLU A 496 7.76 15.02 55.05
CA GLU A 496 6.36 15.44 55.24
C GLU A 496 5.92 16.45 54.18
N ARG A 497 6.71 17.51 53.92
CA ARG A 497 6.41 18.49 52.86
C ARG A 497 6.31 17.86 51.48
N LYS A 498 7.21 16.94 51.14
CA LYS A 498 7.17 16.21 49.86
C LYS A 498 5.94 15.32 49.77
N ASN A 499 5.58 14.64 50.85
CA ASN A 499 4.38 13.82 50.91
C ASN A 499 3.10 14.66 50.74
N GLU A 500 3.03 15.85 51.34
CA GLU A 500 1.93 16.79 51.12
C GLU A 500 1.86 17.28 49.66
N GLN A 501 2.99 17.58 49.04
CA GLN A 501 3.05 17.94 47.61
C GLN A 501 2.60 16.78 46.71
N ILE A 502 3.04 15.54 47.00
CA ILE A 502 2.60 14.34 46.27
C ILE A 502 1.10 14.16 46.41
N LYS A 503 0.56 14.31 47.62
CA LYS A 503 -0.88 14.18 47.89
C LYS A 503 -1.68 15.22 47.10
N LYS A 504 -1.24 16.47 47.09
CA LYS A 504 -1.89 17.53 46.31
C LYS A 504 -1.87 17.24 44.80
N MET A 505 -0.74 16.77 44.28
CA MET A 505 -0.64 16.37 42.87
C MET A 505 -1.51 15.16 42.53
N GLN A 506 -1.68 14.22 43.47
CA GLN A 506 -2.59 13.08 43.31
C GLN A 506 -4.05 13.52 43.28
N GLU A 507 -4.44 14.48 44.14
CA GLU A 507 -5.78 15.07 44.15
C GLU A 507 -6.07 15.82 42.83
N ASP A 508 -5.11 16.62 42.34
CA ASP A 508 -5.22 17.31 41.04
C ASP A 508 -5.34 16.32 39.86
N LEU A 509 -4.62 15.20 39.91
CA LEU A 509 -4.68 14.14 38.91
C LEU A 509 -6.05 13.44 38.93
N SER A 510 -6.55 13.07 40.11
CA SER A 510 -7.89 12.49 40.28
C SER A 510 -8.98 13.43 39.74
N TYR A 511 -8.84 14.73 39.97
CA TYR A 511 -9.78 15.73 39.46
C TYR A 511 -9.74 15.86 37.93
N ALA A 512 -8.55 15.77 37.33
CA ALA A 512 -8.37 15.77 35.88
C ALA A 512 -8.96 14.49 35.24
N ASP A 513 -8.76 13.34 35.86
CA ASP A 513 -9.31 12.06 35.41
C ASP A 513 -10.85 12.07 35.42
N GLU A 514 -11.47 12.56 36.50
CA GLU A 514 -12.94 12.72 36.56
C GLU A 514 -13.48 13.66 35.47
N ARG A 515 -12.74 14.72 35.12
CA ARG A 515 -13.11 15.62 34.03
C ARG A 515 -12.97 14.92 32.67
N TYR A 516 -11.90 14.16 32.48
CA TYR A 516 -11.68 13.39 31.26
C TYR A 516 -12.78 12.35 31.05
N GLU A 517 -13.14 11.59 32.09
CA GLU A 517 -14.24 10.64 32.06
C GLU A 517 -15.58 11.29 31.67
N LYS A 518 -15.89 12.45 32.24
CA LYS A 518 -17.10 13.23 31.87
C LYS A 518 -17.10 13.63 30.40
N VAL A 519 -15.95 14.02 29.84
CA VAL A 519 -15.82 14.36 28.41
C VAL A 519 -15.96 13.13 27.53
N CYS A 520 -15.40 11.99 27.92
CA CYS A 520 -15.58 10.71 27.21
C CYS A 520 -17.05 10.29 27.17
N GLN A 521 -17.76 10.37 28.30
CA GLN A 521 -19.20 10.09 28.36
C GLN A 521 -20.02 11.03 27.43
N GLN A 522 -19.65 12.31 27.36
CA GLN A 522 -20.28 13.25 26.43
C GLN A 522 -19.97 12.92 24.96
N LEU A 523 -18.76 12.44 24.66
CA LEU A 523 -18.38 12.03 23.32
C LEU A 523 -19.18 10.79 22.88
N ASP A 524 -19.33 9.80 23.76
CA ASP A 524 -20.09 8.59 23.49
C ASP A 524 -21.57 8.90 23.22
N THR A 525 -22.20 9.74 24.05
CA THR A 525 -23.60 10.16 23.82
C THR A 525 -23.79 10.86 22.48
N VAL A 526 -22.86 11.75 22.08
CA VAL A 526 -22.89 12.40 20.75
C VAL A 526 -22.68 11.39 19.61
N GLN A 527 -21.83 10.38 19.79
CA GLN A 527 -21.65 9.33 18.79
C GLN A 527 -22.92 8.49 18.61
N GLU A 528 -23.60 8.13 19.70
CA GLU A 528 -24.89 7.42 19.65
C GLU A 528 -25.97 8.24 18.93
N GLU A 529 -26.08 9.54 19.24
CA GLU A 529 -26.98 10.47 18.56
C GLU A 529 -26.69 10.55 17.06
N LEU A 530 -25.40 10.63 16.67
CA LEU A 530 -25.00 10.66 15.26
C LEU A 530 -25.36 9.35 14.55
N GLN A 531 -25.12 8.20 15.17
CA GLN A 531 -25.49 6.91 14.61
C GLN A 531 -27.01 6.78 14.43
N ALA A 532 -27.80 7.26 15.41
CA ALA A 532 -29.25 7.31 15.31
C ALA A 532 -29.72 8.21 14.16
N ALA A 533 -29.13 9.41 14.04
CA ALA A 533 -29.42 10.33 12.94
C ALA A 533 -29.10 9.70 11.57
N LEU A 534 -27.96 9.01 11.43
CA LEU A 534 -27.59 8.32 10.20
C LEU A 534 -28.55 7.17 9.85
N LYS A 535 -29.02 6.40 10.84
CA LYS A 535 -30.07 5.38 10.65
C LYS A 535 -31.36 6.02 10.14
N ASN A 536 -31.78 7.13 10.72
CA ASN A 536 -32.97 7.88 10.29
C ASN A 536 -32.83 8.41 8.86
N VAL A 537 -31.68 8.97 8.48
CA VAL A 537 -31.41 9.41 7.10
C VAL A 537 -31.52 8.25 6.11
N LYS A 538 -30.99 7.07 6.45
CA LYS A 538 -31.11 5.86 5.61
C LYS A 538 -32.57 5.43 5.44
N LEU A 539 -33.36 5.47 6.52
CA LEU A 539 -34.80 5.19 6.48
C LEU A 539 -35.55 6.19 5.59
N TYR A 540 -35.29 7.49 5.74
CA TYR A 540 -35.89 8.53 4.90
C TYR A 540 -35.52 8.38 3.42
N ARG A 541 -34.26 8.03 3.11
CA ARG A 541 -33.83 7.75 1.72
C ARG A 541 -34.57 6.55 1.12
N ARG A 542 -34.75 5.48 1.89
CA ARG A 542 -35.51 4.29 1.45
C ARG A 542 -37.00 4.61 1.27
N ALA A 543 -37.59 5.37 2.19
CA ALA A 543 -38.98 5.83 2.07
C ALA A 543 -39.16 6.71 0.83
N ALA A 544 -38.27 7.67 0.58
CA ALA A 544 -38.31 8.54 -0.59
C ALA A 544 -38.25 7.75 -1.92
N LEU A 545 -37.46 6.67 -1.99
CA LEU A 545 -37.43 5.78 -3.15
C LEU A 545 -38.77 5.06 -3.37
N VAL A 546 -39.39 4.56 -2.29
CA VAL A 546 -40.72 3.94 -2.36
C VAL A 546 -41.78 4.94 -2.83
N PHE A 547 -41.76 6.17 -2.29
CA PHE A 547 -42.66 7.24 -2.75
C PHE A 547 -42.44 7.59 -4.22
N ARG A 548 -41.19 7.70 -4.67
CA ARG A 548 -40.88 7.97 -6.09
C ARG A 548 -41.37 6.85 -7.01
N LYS A 549 -41.23 5.60 -6.60
CA LYS A 549 -41.76 4.43 -7.35
C LYS A 549 -43.28 4.47 -7.41
N ARG A 550 -43.96 4.70 -6.27
CA ARG A 550 -45.43 4.85 -6.22
C ARG A 550 -45.94 6.00 -7.08
N ALA A 551 -45.28 7.15 -7.05
CA ALA A 551 -45.62 8.31 -7.88
C ALA A 551 -45.47 8.00 -9.39
N ARG A 552 -44.39 7.33 -9.80
CA ARG A 552 -44.21 6.88 -11.20
C ARG A 552 -45.30 5.90 -11.63
N SER A 553 -45.64 4.92 -10.79
CA SER A 553 -46.72 3.97 -11.09
C SER A 553 -48.10 4.63 -11.15
N ALA A 554 -48.39 5.59 -10.25
CA ALA A 554 -49.63 6.35 -10.28
C ALA A 554 -49.74 7.24 -11.52
N SER A 555 -48.65 7.90 -11.92
CA SER A 555 -48.57 8.69 -13.15
C SER A 555 -48.78 7.81 -14.39
N ALA A 556 -48.20 6.61 -14.44
CA ALA A 556 -48.40 5.67 -15.54
C ALA A 556 -49.86 5.19 -15.64
N ARG A 557 -50.53 4.96 -14.49
CA ARG A 557 -51.97 4.63 -14.46
C ARG A 557 -52.84 5.79 -14.92
N ALA A 558 -52.54 7.03 -14.50
CA ALA A 558 -53.27 8.22 -14.93
C ALA A 558 -53.13 8.47 -16.45
N VAL A 559 -51.95 8.23 -17.03
CA VAL A 559 -51.73 8.31 -18.49
C VAL A 559 -52.52 7.25 -19.25
N ARG A 560 -52.61 6.01 -18.72
CA ARG A 560 -53.45 4.95 -19.29
C ARG A 560 -54.95 5.27 -19.19
N ALA A 561 -55.40 5.79 -18.06
CA ALA A 561 -56.80 6.20 -17.85
C ALA A 561 -57.22 7.36 -18.77
N LYS A 562 -56.32 8.30 -19.10
CA LYS A 562 -56.59 9.37 -20.07
C LYS A 562 -56.84 8.88 -21.51
N ARG A 563 -56.44 7.65 -21.86
CA ARG A 563 -56.70 7.06 -23.20
C ARG A 563 -58.10 6.46 -23.34
N VAL A 564 -58.85 6.29 -22.26
CA VAL A 564 -60.22 5.74 -22.28
C VAL A 564 -61.21 6.86 -21.96
N ARG A 565 -61.78 7.47 -23.00
CA ARG A 565 -62.84 8.49 -22.85
C ARG A 565 -64.23 7.84 -22.86
N ARG A 566 -64.88 7.82 -21.71
CA ARG A 566 -66.28 8.21 -21.43
C ARG A 566 -66.53 8.06 -19.92
N ASP A 567 -67.21 9.05 -19.34
CA ASP A 567 -67.59 9.25 -17.93
C ASP A 567 -66.99 8.30 -16.89
N ASN A 568 -65.94 8.77 -16.21
CA ASN A 568 -65.22 7.94 -15.24
C ASN A 568 -64.97 8.69 -13.93
N GLU A 569 -65.88 8.50 -12.97
CA GLU A 569 -65.67 8.71 -11.54
C GLU A 569 -64.28 8.22 -11.03
N PRO A 570 -63.72 7.08 -11.49
CA PRO A 570 -62.35 6.68 -11.11
C PRO A 570 -61.25 7.65 -11.58
N LEU A 571 -61.47 8.41 -12.67
CA LEU A 571 -60.51 9.44 -13.10
C LEU A 571 -60.54 10.65 -12.16
N LYS A 572 -61.72 11.04 -11.66
CA LYS A 572 -61.86 12.11 -10.66
C LYS A 572 -61.21 11.72 -9.34
N GLN A 573 -61.44 10.50 -8.85
CA GLN A 573 -60.75 9.98 -7.66
C GLN A 573 -59.23 9.88 -7.84
N ALA A 574 -58.74 9.47 -9.02
CA ALA A 574 -57.31 9.44 -9.31
C ALA A 574 -56.68 10.84 -9.34
N LEU A 575 -57.39 11.84 -9.85
CA LEU A 575 -56.95 13.24 -9.85
C LEU A 575 -56.97 13.84 -8.43
N ALA A 576 -57.99 13.54 -7.62
CA ALA A 576 -58.05 13.96 -6.22
C ALA A 576 -56.92 13.32 -5.38
N ALA A 577 -56.63 12.03 -5.60
CA ALA A 577 -55.50 11.36 -4.97
C ALA A 577 -54.15 11.96 -5.39
N LEU A 578 -54.01 12.40 -6.66
CA LEU A 578 -52.83 13.12 -7.13
C LEU A 578 -52.66 14.49 -6.46
N GLU A 579 -53.73 15.26 -6.27
CA GLU A 579 -53.67 16.52 -5.53
C GLU A 579 -53.31 16.31 -4.05
N LYS A 580 -53.84 15.27 -3.40
CA LYS A 580 -53.44 14.90 -2.03
C LYS A 580 -51.96 14.51 -1.93
N ILE A 581 -51.46 13.71 -2.87
CA ILE A 581 -50.02 13.37 -2.91
C ILE A 581 -49.17 14.62 -3.16
N LYS A 582 -49.64 15.55 -4.00
CA LYS A 582 -48.94 16.79 -4.31
C LYS A 582 -48.89 17.74 -3.10
N SER A 583 -49.96 17.82 -2.29
CA SER A 583 -49.95 18.59 -1.05
C SER A 583 -49.05 17.95 0.01
N GLU A 584 -49.06 16.62 0.15
CA GLU A 584 -48.13 15.88 1.00
C GLU A 584 -46.66 16.09 0.58
N ILE A 585 -46.36 16.07 -0.72
CA ILE A 585 -45.03 16.38 -1.24
C ILE A 585 -44.63 17.83 -0.91
N LYS A 586 -45.55 18.80 -1.00
CA LYS A 586 -45.25 20.20 -0.60
C LYS A 586 -44.91 20.30 0.88
N VAL A 587 -45.66 19.61 1.75
CA VAL A 587 -45.39 19.59 3.19
C VAL A 587 -44.04 18.92 3.49
N VAL A 588 -43.77 17.75 2.90
CA VAL A 588 -42.48 17.05 3.06
C VAL A 588 -41.33 17.91 2.53
N LYS A 589 -41.52 18.59 1.38
CA LYS A 589 -40.56 19.53 0.82
C LYS A 589 -40.28 20.66 1.81
N SER A 590 -41.32 21.33 2.33
CA SER A 590 -41.15 22.42 3.32
C SER A 590 -40.40 21.97 4.58
N ARG A 591 -40.72 20.78 5.12
CA ARG A 591 -40.02 20.21 6.28
C ARG A 591 -38.56 19.87 5.99
N ALA A 592 -38.27 19.38 4.78
CA ALA A 592 -36.90 19.11 4.37
C ALA A 592 -36.08 20.40 4.24
N TYR A 593 -36.65 21.47 3.70
CA TYR A 593 -35.97 22.78 3.64
C TYR A 593 -35.72 23.35 5.03
N THR A 594 -36.70 23.34 5.94
CA THR A 594 -36.49 23.82 7.31
C THR A 594 -35.43 23.01 8.05
N SER A 595 -35.40 21.68 7.84
CA SER A 595 -34.38 20.82 8.43
C SER A 595 -32.99 21.09 7.84
N LEU A 596 -32.90 21.45 6.56
CA LEU A 596 -31.64 21.77 5.89
C LEU A 596 -31.12 23.15 6.35
N GLU A 597 -31.99 24.15 6.46
CA GLU A 597 -31.66 25.46 7.03
C GLU A 597 -31.20 25.37 8.50
N GLU A 598 -31.78 24.46 9.28
CA GLU A 598 -31.32 24.22 10.66
C GLU A 598 -29.96 23.54 10.71
N LEU A 599 -29.69 22.59 9.81
CA LEU A 599 -28.39 21.95 9.67
C LEU A 599 -27.31 22.94 9.23
N GLU A 600 -27.60 23.80 8.26
CA GLU A 600 -26.72 24.89 7.84
C GLU A 600 -26.40 25.84 9.01
N ARG A 601 -27.41 26.23 9.80
CA ARG A 601 -27.20 27.04 11.02
C ARG A 601 -26.29 26.35 12.04
N ARG A 602 -26.43 25.03 12.22
CA ARG A 602 -25.56 24.26 13.12
C ARG A 602 -24.13 24.16 12.61
N ILE A 603 -23.93 23.95 11.31
CA ILE A 603 -22.60 23.93 10.67
C ILE A 603 -21.93 25.29 10.85
N VAL A 604 -22.61 26.39 10.52
CA VAL A 604 -22.05 27.74 10.69
C VAL A 604 -21.70 28.03 12.15
N SER A 605 -22.52 27.57 13.11
CA SER A 605 -22.20 27.70 14.55
C SER A 605 -20.98 26.86 14.95
N GLN A 606 -20.82 25.65 14.42
CA GLN A 606 -19.63 24.82 14.63
C GLN A 606 -18.37 25.44 14.00
N GLU A 607 -18.46 25.99 12.79
CA GLU A 607 -17.35 26.71 12.13
C GLU A 607 -16.92 27.93 12.94
N ARG A 608 -17.87 28.70 13.49
CA ARG A 608 -17.56 29.82 14.41
C ARG A 608 -16.85 29.36 15.68
N ARG A 609 -17.26 28.23 16.27
CA ARG A 609 -16.57 27.66 17.44
C ARG A 609 -15.17 27.16 17.09
N ALA A 610 -15.00 26.50 15.94
CA ALA A 610 -13.70 26.02 15.48
C ALA A 610 -12.73 27.18 15.20
N THR A 611 -13.20 28.23 14.53
CA THR A 611 -12.39 29.44 14.25
C THR A 611 -12.01 30.17 15.54
N HIS A 612 -12.91 30.27 16.53
CA HIS A 612 -12.57 30.83 17.84
C HIS A 612 -11.50 30.00 18.56
N ALA A 613 -11.67 28.68 18.61
CA ALA A 613 -10.68 27.78 19.22
C ALA A 613 -9.32 27.90 18.53
N GLN A 614 -9.27 27.90 17.20
CA GLN A 614 -8.03 28.11 16.43
C GLN A 614 -7.35 29.45 16.76
N ALA A 615 -8.13 30.53 16.89
CA ALA A 615 -7.59 31.82 17.28
C ALA A 615 -7.00 31.80 18.71
N GLU A 616 -7.63 31.11 19.66
CA GLU A 616 -7.11 30.94 21.01
C GLU A 616 -5.82 30.11 21.05
N TYR A 617 -5.78 28.98 20.32
CA TYR A 617 -4.58 28.17 20.17
C TYR A 617 -3.42 28.99 19.58
N LYS A 618 -3.70 29.80 18.55
CA LYS A 618 -2.69 30.69 17.95
C LYS A 618 -2.15 31.71 18.96
N ARG A 619 -3.02 32.37 19.73
CA ARG A 619 -2.58 33.28 20.80
C ARG A 619 -1.76 32.56 21.88
N SER A 620 -2.12 31.33 22.22
CA SER A 620 -1.37 30.52 23.18
C SER A 620 0.04 30.19 22.66
N LEU A 621 0.16 29.83 21.38
CA LEU A 621 1.44 29.63 20.71
C LEU A 621 2.30 30.90 20.67
N GLU A 622 1.69 32.06 20.39
CA GLU A 622 2.39 33.35 20.41
C GLU A 622 2.94 33.67 21.82
N ARG A 623 2.15 33.45 22.88
CA ARG A 623 2.62 33.61 24.27
C ARG A 623 3.77 32.66 24.61
N ALA A 624 3.66 31.39 24.20
CA ALA A 624 4.71 30.40 24.43
C ALA A 624 5.99 30.76 23.67
N SER A 625 5.87 31.24 22.42
CA SER A 625 6.99 31.71 21.61
C SER A 625 7.69 32.91 22.25
N LEU A 626 6.96 33.90 22.75
CA LEU A 626 7.53 35.05 23.47
C LEU A 626 8.24 34.62 24.76
N ALA A 627 7.65 33.70 25.52
CA ALA A 627 8.29 33.16 26.72
C ALA A 627 9.58 32.39 26.41
N LEU A 628 9.63 31.66 25.29
CA LEU A 628 10.84 31.00 24.82
C LEU A 628 11.90 32.01 24.39
N GLN A 629 11.54 33.04 23.62
CA GLN A 629 12.47 34.10 23.22
C GLN A 629 13.10 34.81 24.43
N HIS A 630 12.29 35.17 25.42
CA HIS A 630 12.80 35.76 26.67
C HIS A 630 13.75 34.81 27.42
N LYS A 631 13.43 33.50 27.49
CA LYS A 631 14.34 32.51 28.09
C LYS A 631 15.63 32.36 27.30
N GLU A 632 15.58 32.38 25.97
CA GLU A 632 16.76 32.36 25.12
C GLU A 632 17.64 33.60 25.30
N GLU A 633 17.04 34.79 25.44
CA GLU A 633 17.77 36.03 25.73
C GLU A 633 18.47 35.97 27.10
N ILE A 634 17.80 35.43 28.13
CA ILE A 634 18.42 35.19 29.44
C ILE A 634 19.60 34.22 29.30
N ILE A 635 19.42 33.12 28.56
CA ILE A 635 20.49 32.14 28.34
C ILE A 635 21.68 32.78 27.62
N ARG A 636 21.45 33.58 26.56
CA ARG A 636 22.52 34.33 25.87
C ARG A 636 23.24 35.27 26.82
N SER A 637 22.51 36.06 27.62
CA SER A 637 23.11 36.97 28.60
C SER A 637 23.92 36.23 29.68
N LEU A 638 23.48 35.05 30.11
CA LEU A 638 24.22 34.22 31.06
C LEU A 638 25.49 33.65 30.42
N ILE A 639 25.43 33.22 29.16
CA ILE A 639 26.62 32.76 28.43
C ILE A 639 27.65 33.89 28.33
N ASP A 640 27.24 35.10 27.98
CA ASP A 640 28.13 36.27 27.88
C ASP A 640 28.77 36.58 29.25
N LYS A 641 27.98 36.59 30.33
CA LYS A 641 28.50 36.81 31.69
C LYS A 641 29.46 35.71 32.14
N VAL A 642 29.19 34.45 31.80
CA VAL A 642 30.10 33.33 32.12
C VAL A 642 31.39 33.46 31.31
N ALA A 643 31.30 33.87 30.03
CA ALA A 643 32.48 34.14 29.21
C ALA A 643 33.33 35.27 29.79
N ASP A 644 32.72 36.38 30.25
CA ASP A 644 33.43 37.48 30.91
C ASP A 644 34.13 37.01 32.20
N VAL A 645 33.45 36.20 33.02
CA VAL A 645 34.03 35.64 34.26
C VAL A 645 35.18 34.68 33.94
N GLU A 646 35.04 33.84 32.91
CA GLU A 646 36.09 32.94 32.44
C GLU A 646 37.29 33.72 31.91
N GLU A 647 37.07 34.81 31.17
CA GLU A 647 38.13 35.71 30.68
C GLU A 647 38.86 36.38 31.86
N VAL A 648 38.14 36.88 32.86
CA VAL A 648 38.73 37.43 34.09
C VAL A 648 39.54 36.37 34.82
N ARG A 649 39.00 35.15 34.98
CA ARG A 649 39.70 34.03 35.63
C ARG A 649 40.98 33.65 34.87
N LEU A 650 40.93 33.60 33.54
CA LEU A 650 42.08 33.33 32.69
C LEU A 650 43.12 34.45 32.78
N SER A 651 42.68 35.71 32.83
CA SER A 651 43.57 36.87 33.02
C SER A 651 44.26 36.85 34.39
N GLN A 652 43.55 36.50 35.46
CA GLN A 652 44.11 36.33 36.81
C GLN A 652 45.06 35.15 36.89
N ALA A 653 44.72 34.01 36.28
CA ALA A 653 45.60 32.85 36.20
C ALA A 653 46.89 33.16 35.42
N ASN A 654 46.79 33.93 34.33
CA ASN A 654 47.97 34.41 33.59
C ASN A 654 48.78 35.43 34.41
N ALA A 655 48.13 36.35 35.12
CA ALA A 655 48.81 37.30 36.02
C ALA A 655 49.54 36.59 37.17
N HIS A 656 48.94 35.57 37.78
CA HIS A 656 49.57 34.74 38.80
C HIS A 656 50.75 33.92 38.25
N ARG A 657 50.64 33.39 37.02
CA ARG A 657 51.77 32.74 36.33
C ARG A 657 52.92 33.73 36.09
N LEU A 658 52.62 34.94 35.66
CA LEU A 658 53.62 35.99 35.44
C LEU A 658 54.25 36.47 36.77
N GLN A 659 53.47 36.60 37.84
CA GLN A 659 54.00 36.86 39.19
C GLN A 659 54.85 35.71 39.73
N GLY A 660 54.51 34.45 39.41
CA GLY A 660 55.35 33.29 39.74
C GLY A 660 56.71 33.32 39.04
N ILE A 661 56.78 33.87 37.83
CA ILE A 661 58.03 34.05 37.06
C ILE A 661 58.84 35.25 37.57
N VAL A 662 58.18 36.34 38.00
CA VAL A 662 58.86 37.53 38.53
C VAL A 662 59.34 37.32 39.98
N SER A 663 58.56 36.64 40.83
CA SER A 663 58.93 36.33 42.23
C SER A 663 59.98 35.21 42.36
N SER A 664 60.32 34.51 41.28
CA SER A 664 61.40 33.52 41.24
C SER A 664 62.75 34.09 40.74
N SER A 665 62.86 35.42 40.60
CA SER A 665 64.10 36.07 40.17
C SER A 665 64.99 36.61 41.30
N ASP A 666 64.74 36.29 42.57
CA ASP A 666 65.66 36.64 43.67
C ASP A 666 65.77 35.50 44.70
N SER A 667 66.63 34.52 44.41
CA SER A 667 67.59 33.93 45.36
C SER A 667 68.30 32.73 44.76
N SER A 668 69.61 32.74 44.96
CA SER A 668 70.63 31.88 44.39
C SER A 668 70.63 30.41 44.87
N LYS A 669 71.17 29.55 43.98
CA LYS A 669 71.99 28.32 44.21
C LYS A 669 71.36 26.98 43.79
N SER A 670 71.95 26.43 42.71
CA SER A 670 72.38 25.03 42.51
C SER A 670 71.40 23.89 42.86
N GLN A 671 70.96 23.15 41.85
CA GLN A 671 71.29 21.72 41.70
C GLN A 671 70.79 21.20 40.33
N GLU A 672 71.72 20.71 39.53
CA GLU A 672 71.43 19.80 38.41
C GLU A 672 70.75 18.52 38.92
N PRO A 673 69.84 17.93 38.12
CA PRO A 673 69.78 16.49 38.01
C PRO A 673 70.12 16.06 36.58
N LYS A 674 71.23 15.34 36.47
CA LYS A 674 71.62 14.55 35.29
C LYS A 674 70.55 13.49 35.02
N THR A 675 69.78 13.64 33.95
CA THR A 675 69.02 12.54 33.33
C THR A 675 69.86 11.89 32.24
N LYS A 676 70.31 10.67 32.50
CA LYS A 676 70.92 9.75 31.52
C LYS A 676 69.86 9.37 30.49
N LEU A 677 70.13 9.67 29.21
CA LEU A 677 69.40 9.14 28.07
C LEU A 677 69.97 7.75 27.72
N VAL A 678 69.10 6.75 27.70
CA VAL A 678 69.40 5.41 27.16
C VAL A 678 68.94 5.38 25.69
N PRO A 679 69.75 4.88 24.74
CA PRO A 679 69.36 4.77 23.33
C PRO A 679 68.33 3.65 23.11
N GLY A 680 67.19 4.00 22.50
CA GLY A 680 66.24 3.07 21.88
C GLY A 680 66.23 3.29 20.36
N PRO A 681 66.06 2.23 19.55
CA PRO A 681 66.24 2.30 18.10
C PRO A 681 65.02 2.94 17.43
N GLY A 682 65.18 4.15 16.88
CA GLY A 682 64.13 4.76 16.07
C GLY A 682 64.25 6.28 15.91
N GLY A 683 65.27 6.73 15.19
CA GLY A 683 65.21 7.84 14.23
C GLY A 683 64.76 9.25 14.67
N TYR A 684 65.61 10.23 14.39
CA TYR A 684 65.25 11.64 14.30
C TYR A 684 64.34 11.89 13.08
N PHE A 685 63.26 12.65 13.24
CA PHE A 685 62.64 13.39 12.14
C PHE A 685 62.24 14.79 12.63
N LYS A 686 62.74 15.80 11.91
CA LYS A 686 62.41 17.21 12.01
C LYS A 686 61.81 17.58 10.65
N GLU A 687 60.59 18.10 10.60
CA GLU A 687 60.14 18.93 9.48
C GLU A 687 59.32 20.12 9.98
N ASP A 688 59.71 21.29 9.46
CA ASP A 688 59.15 22.60 9.70
C ASP A 688 58.10 22.97 8.63
N LYS A 689 57.01 23.60 9.09
CA LYS A 689 56.23 24.70 8.48
C LYS A 689 55.39 24.53 7.18
N LYS A 690 54.12 24.98 7.36
CA LYS A 690 53.23 25.79 6.49
C LYS A 690 52.47 25.12 5.32
N LYS A 691 51.13 25.14 5.42
CA LYS A 691 50.14 25.77 4.49
C LYS A 691 48.72 25.50 5.04
N LYS A 692 47.96 26.54 5.41
CA LYS A 692 46.79 27.07 4.68
C LYS A 692 45.84 25.99 4.13
N GLU A 693 44.69 25.81 4.79
CA GLU A 693 43.38 25.78 4.11
C GLU A 693 42.24 25.98 5.13
N GLU A 694 41.59 27.13 5.02
CA GLU A 694 40.25 27.39 5.55
C GLU A 694 39.24 26.74 4.61
N THR A 695 38.39 25.84 5.11
CA THR A 695 37.08 25.58 4.50
C THR A 695 36.00 25.55 5.57
N ARG A 696 35.46 26.75 5.75
CA ARG A 696 34.10 27.09 6.17
C ARG A 696 33.07 26.16 5.51
N CYS A 697 32.33 25.36 6.28
CA CYS A 697 31.05 24.82 5.84
C CYS A 697 29.93 25.32 6.76
N LYS A 698 29.11 26.19 6.18
CA LYS A 698 27.95 26.84 6.79
C LYS A 698 26.76 25.89 6.82
N ARG A 699 25.93 26.10 7.84
CA ARG A 699 24.48 25.87 7.86
C ARG A 699 23.84 26.13 6.50
N GLU A 700 23.02 25.20 6.02
CA GLU A 700 21.92 25.52 5.11
C GLU A 700 20.59 25.14 5.77
N ASP A 701 19.89 26.19 6.19
CA ASP A 701 18.44 26.22 6.28
C ASP A 701 17.85 26.16 4.87
N ARG A 702 16.89 25.26 4.62
CA ARG A 702 15.96 25.38 3.49
C ARG A 702 14.53 25.38 3.99
N ARG A 703 13.95 26.58 4.05
CA ARG A 703 12.50 26.82 3.97
C ARG A 703 12.22 28.04 3.09
N LYS A 704 11.32 27.80 2.14
CA LYS A 704 10.36 28.69 1.44
C LYS A 704 10.65 29.18 0.00
N ALA A 705 9.74 28.70 -0.87
CA ALA A 705 8.79 29.46 -1.70
C ALA A 705 9.07 29.62 -3.20
N SER A 706 8.14 29.04 -4.00
CA SER A 706 7.48 29.57 -5.22
C SER A 706 6.75 28.37 -5.87
N ASP A 707 5.43 28.25 -5.94
CA ASP A 707 4.45 29.10 -6.66
C ASP A 707 4.98 29.60 -8.01
N SER A 708 4.69 28.85 -9.09
CA SER A 708 4.01 29.33 -10.32
C SER A 708 4.26 28.42 -11.54
N CYS A 709 3.16 28.13 -12.27
CA CYS A 709 3.05 27.75 -13.68
C CYS A 709 3.69 26.45 -14.22
N SER A 710 2.89 25.39 -14.35
CA SER A 710 2.28 24.93 -15.62
C SER A 710 1.19 23.90 -15.34
#